data_AF-A0AAU2T0R3-F1
#
_entry.id   AF-A0AAU2T0R3-F1
#
_cell.length_a   1.000
_cell.length_b   1.000
_cell.length_c   1.000
_cell.angle_alpha   90.00
_cell.angle_beta   90.00
_cell.angle_gamma   90.00
#
_symmetry.space_group_name_H-M   'P 1'
#
loop_
_entity.id
_entity.type
_entity.pdbx_description
1 polymer ?
#
loop_
_entity_poly.entity_id
_entity_poly.type
_entity_poly.pdbx_seq_one_letter_code
_entity_poly.pdbx_strand_id
1 'polypeptide(L)'
;MGWFRAVGASGDKETRSRVASVRRAADGSPAGAAVILGIDTVLTCAHVVNDALGRDLFEARTPRLDDVFVALDGPRSTERFPARVVHWIAPRARDGGAVRDGDSEWLGDLAVLRVDAPLGSIPAPVPCAAMAPGQKVRAWHGSGHGATFADLRVAALDGPIGYLDGKSTGMAVGPGYSGGPLWSEEDGAVVGLVAAHFMPPCDPGGAPLPASPQHLIRRSWGIPWQRVEAELRPFGVLDTGDRGNAGGAGGAESDDPARGMLVMALRNVLASPYTLGDTARRLAHECGIEPGSPVTPPAVEEFADFLVTHPRALPALVEILRPRDPGSADRLLVAGRLTDTPLLLAPREHRRLHQVLRRVERPVLARFPEAVREATKRVAVPADGDTLDVVLDRLETLPGDGHSDDGGPRVPALLRVVEYIAALCPQPRKADLRLWSDAVAGRLGIPAAALRERRSDAEDWARMLRGGARRVRVLAQVTRAGRGRHRLRVWCDEGTGPRQMSTDSSAAFSASGAARELLRVLESLAPSATDGARPLVEVLVDRADLNLPVDEWAAQSPGEIVPGVLGVEFPLVVHCPELLRRHERFLPDWRERWRQLDSGETLVVSDPSQDPHQIYYELMGRLDTVRVSVDVPPGPRDAIVQICLAVGIPVVVWDRGDGTEASSRISAPSSPPVSSSAAPTASTSSTSSHVVRHMEGVATRELPDGVRVYRANAKGKRAPEFPGRPVLAWADADRTVPRLHLTEPQESA
;
A
#
# COMPACT_ATOMS: atom_id res chain seq x y z
N MET A 1 -35.54 -9.23 0.36
CA MET A 1 -35.75 -8.97 1.80
C MET A 1 -36.98 -8.09 1.97
N GLY A 2 -38.00 -8.53 2.70
CA GLY A 2 -39.32 -7.87 2.75
C GLY A 2 -39.48 -6.87 3.90
N TRP A 3 -38.84 -7.14 5.05
CA TRP A 3 -38.96 -6.38 6.29
C TRP A 3 -37.79 -5.42 6.53
N PHE A 4 -36.59 -5.72 6.06
CA PHE A 4 -35.42 -4.82 6.14
C PHE A 4 -35.23 -4.13 4.78
N ARG A 5 -35.63 -2.84 4.67
CA ARG A 5 -35.69 -2.11 3.38
C ARG A 5 -34.70 -0.95 3.34
N ALA A 6 -34.11 -0.66 2.17
CA ALA A 6 -33.28 0.53 2.01
C ALA A 6 -34.10 1.83 2.16
N VAL A 7 -33.49 2.87 2.75
CA VAL A 7 -34.13 4.18 2.97
C VAL A 7 -34.51 4.82 1.64
N GLY A 8 -35.78 5.22 1.49
CA GLY A 8 -36.26 5.87 0.26
C GLY A 8 -36.63 4.93 -0.89
N ALA A 9 -36.76 3.62 -0.66
CA ALA A 9 -37.24 2.65 -1.65
C ALA A 9 -38.73 2.81 -2.04
N SER A 10 -39.50 3.65 -1.33
CA SER A 10 -40.87 4.03 -1.74
C SER A 10 -40.81 5.01 -2.92
N GLY A 11 -41.19 4.53 -4.10
CA GLY A 11 -40.92 5.12 -5.41
C GLY A 11 -41.61 6.44 -5.79
N ASP A 12 -41.78 7.40 -4.88
CA ASP A 12 -42.59 8.60 -5.15
C ASP A 12 -41.98 9.95 -4.74
N LYS A 13 -40.65 10.08 -4.65
CA LYS A 13 -39.99 11.40 -4.53
C LYS A 13 -38.96 11.64 -5.62
N GLU A 14 -39.13 12.81 -6.27
CA GLU A 14 -38.44 13.35 -7.45
C GLU A 14 -36.98 12.93 -7.60
N THR A 15 -36.57 12.63 -8.84
CA THR A 15 -35.20 12.36 -9.32
C THR A 15 -34.12 13.31 -8.78
N ARG A 16 -34.51 14.49 -8.26
CA ARG A 16 -33.68 15.45 -7.52
C ARG A 16 -32.92 14.81 -6.34
N SER A 17 -33.49 13.81 -5.68
CA SER A 17 -32.91 13.15 -4.50
C SER A 17 -31.72 12.22 -4.81
N ARG A 18 -31.25 12.09 -6.05
CA ARG A 18 -30.34 11.00 -6.46
C ARG A 18 -28.95 11.46 -6.93
N VAL A 19 -28.69 12.77 -6.94
CA VAL A 19 -27.39 13.34 -7.36
C VAL A 19 -26.70 13.92 -6.14
N ALA A 20 -25.48 13.48 -5.88
CA ALA A 20 -24.58 14.09 -4.90
C ALA A 20 -23.70 15.14 -5.58
N SER A 21 -23.22 16.12 -4.83
CA SER A 21 -22.40 17.21 -5.36
C SER A 21 -21.03 17.25 -4.69
N VAL A 22 -19.96 17.21 -5.48
CA VAL A 22 -18.60 17.38 -4.96
C VAL A 22 -18.29 18.88 -4.91
N ARG A 23 -17.87 19.38 -3.75
CA ARG A 23 -17.69 20.81 -3.48
C ARG A 23 -16.21 21.16 -3.37
N ARG A 24 -15.82 22.29 -3.97
CA ARG A 24 -14.50 22.88 -3.83
C ARG A 24 -14.24 23.31 -2.39
N ALA A 25 -13.05 23.02 -1.87
CA ALA A 25 -12.66 23.41 -0.52
C ALA A 25 -12.50 24.94 -0.38
N ALA A 26 -12.12 25.64 -1.46
CA ALA A 26 -11.80 27.06 -1.43
C ALA A 26 -13.03 27.98 -1.22
N ASP A 27 -14.12 27.72 -1.93
CA ASP A 27 -15.30 28.59 -1.98
C ASP A 27 -16.63 27.82 -1.78
N GLY A 28 -16.58 26.49 -1.71
CA GLY A 28 -17.77 25.65 -1.62
C GLY A 28 -18.60 25.58 -2.91
N SER A 29 -18.12 26.12 -4.03
CA SER A 29 -18.82 25.96 -5.31
C SER A 29 -18.76 24.49 -5.77
N PRO A 30 -19.69 24.02 -6.61
CA PRO A 30 -19.64 22.66 -7.12
C PRO A 30 -18.43 22.49 -8.06
N ALA A 31 -17.54 21.54 -7.72
CA ALA A 31 -16.51 21.06 -8.64
C ALA A 31 -17.13 20.13 -9.70
N GLY A 32 -18.11 19.33 -9.29
CA GLY A 32 -18.82 18.39 -10.15
C GLY A 32 -19.96 17.70 -9.42
N ALA A 33 -20.49 16.66 -10.05
CA ALA A 33 -21.56 15.82 -9.52
C ALA A 33 -21.04 14.41 -9.21
N ALA A 34 -21.87 13.62 -8.51
CA ALA A 34 -21.56 12.26 -8.10
C ALA A 34 -22.83 11.41 -8.05
N VAL A 35 -22.66 10.10 -8.27
CA VAL A 35 -23.71 9.08 -8.21
C VAL A 35 -23.67 8.38 -6.86
N ILE A 36 -24.82 8.17 -6.24
CA ILE A 36 -24.91 7.40 -4.99
C ILE A 36 -24.77 5.92 -5.32
N LEU A 37 -23.71 5.29 -4.79
CA LEU A 37 -23.35 3.91 -5.09
C LEU A 37 -23.72 2.94 -3.96
N GLY A 38 -23.72 3.42 -2.72
CA GLY A 38 -23.94 2.63 -1.52
C GLY A 38 -24.54 3.45 -0.38
N ILE A 39 -24.67 2.83 0.79
CA ILE A 39 -25.21 3.46 2.00
C ILE A 39 -24.31 4.57 2.56
N ASP A 40 -23.03 4.56 2.20
CA ASP A 40 -22.01 5.53 2.62
C ASP A 40 -21.03 5.89 1.49
N THR A 41 -21.28 5.46 0.25
CA THR A 41 -20.37 5.65 -0.88
C THR A 41 -21.02 6.38 -2.05
N VAL A 42 -20.23 7.24 -2.69
CA VAL A 42 -20.57 7.92 -3.94
C VAL A 42 -19.45 7.74 -4.97
N LEU A 43 -19.82 7.75 -6.24
CA LEU A 43 -18.92 7.64 -7.38
C LEU A 43 -18.89 8.95 -8.16
N THR A 44 -17.69 9.42 -8.52
CA THR A 44 -17.47 10.62 -9.33
C THR A 44 -16.24 10.44 -10.23
N CYS A 45 -15.89 11.46 -11.00
CA CYS A 45 -14.64 11.49 -11.75
C CYS A 45 -13.45 11.87 -10.86
N ALA A 46 -12.27 11.31 -11.14
CA ALA A 46 -11.05 11.61 -10.38
C ALA A 46 -10.63 13.08 -10.55
N HIS A 47 -10.76 13.64 -11.75
CA HIS A 47 -10.45 15.05 -11.99
C HIS A 47 -11.37 16.02 -11.22
N VAL A 48 -12.62 15.62 -10.93
CA VAL A 48 -13.55 16.41 -10.10
C VAL A 48 -13.02 16.50 -8.67
N VAL A 49 -12.45 15.42 -8.15
CA VAL A 49 -11.80 15.40 -6.83
C VAL A 49 -10.54 16.27 -6.83
N ASN A 50 -9.72 16.19 -7.88
CA ASN A 50 -8.55 17.06 -8.01
C ASN A 50 -8.96 18.55 -8.03
N ASP A 51 -9.97 18.91 -8.83
CA ASP A 51 -10.53 20.26 -8.88
C ASP A 51 -11.08 20.72 -7.52
N ALA A 52 -11.79 19.84 -6.82
CA ALA A 52 -12.31 20.13 -5.49
C ALA A 52 -11.22 20.42 -4.45
N LEU A 53 -10.05 19.78 -4.60
CA LEU A 53 -8.87 19.95 -3.77
C LEU A 53 -7.92 21.06 -4.25
N GLY A 54 -8.19 21.68 -5.41
CA GLY A 54 -7.30 22.67 -6.03
C GLY A 54 -6.00 22.09 -6.58
N ARG A 55 -6.01 20.82 -6.97
CA ARG A 55 -4.89 20.12 -7.62
C ARG A 55 -4.99 20.25 -9.14
N ASP A 56 -3.90 19.94 -9.84
CA ASP A 56 -3.95 19.73 -11.29
C ASP A 56 -5.01 18.66 -11.65
N LEU A 57 -5.83 18.93 -12.68
CA LEU A 57 -6.99 18.10 -13.02
C LEU A 57 -6.61 16.65 -13.26
N PHE A 58 -5.46 16.40 -13.90
CA PHE A 58 -5.02 15.07 -14.30
C PHE A 58 -3.89 14.53 -13.42
N GLU A 59 -3.67 15.13 -12.24
CA GLU A 59 -2.73 14.61 -11.24
C GLU A 59 -3.07 13.15 -10.89
N ALA A 60 -2.13 12.25 -11.21
CA ALA A 60 -2.32 10.82 -11.08
C ALA A 60 -2.23 10.32 -9.63
N ARG A 61 -1.52 11.04 -8.74
CA ARG A 61 -1.34 10.63 -7.34
C ARG A 61 -2.66 10.70 -6.57
N THR A 62 -3.00 9.63 -5.85
CA THR A 62 -4.18 9.58 -4.98
C THR A 62 -4.10 10.64 -3.86
N PRO A 63 -5.17 11.41 -3.58
CA PRO A 63 -5.21 12.41 -2.50
C PRO A 63 -5.41 11.77 -1.10
N ARG A 64 -4.57 10.80 -0.75
CA ARG A 64 -4.74 9.78 0.31
C ARG A 64 -5.41 10.23 1.62
N LEU A 65 -4.99 11.37 2.17
CA LEU A 65 -5.44 11.86 3.50
C LEU A 65 -6.24 13.16 3.42
N ASP A 66 -6.49 13.68 2.22
CA ASP A 66 -7.21 14.94 2.06
C ASP A 66 -8.72 14.70 2.09
N ASP A 67 -9.43 15.51 2.87
CA ASP A 67 -10.89 15.47 2.93
C ASP A 67 -11.46 16.28 1.74
N VAL A 68 -12.46 15.70 1.09
CA VAL A 68 -13.30 16.34 0.07
C VAL A 68 -14.68 16.56 0.67
N PHE A 69 -15.43 17.57 0.24
CA PHE A 69 -16.80 17.77 0.71
C PHE A 69 -17.83 17.29 -0.31
N VAL A 70 -18.77 16.47 0.15
CA VAL A 70 -19.92 16.02 -0.63
C VAL A 70 -21.18 16.66 -0.06
N ALA A 71 -21.96 17.33 -0.90
CA ALA A 71 -23.26 17.86 -0.55
C ALA A 71 -24.37 16.92 -1.01
N LEU A 72 -25.32 16.64 -0.13
CA LEU A 72 -26.47 15.77 -0.36
C LEU A 72 -27.77 16.55 -0.10
N ASP A 73 -28.76 16.35 -0.96
CA ASP A 73 -30.07 16.96 -0.79
C ASP A 73 -30.89 16.17 0.23
N GLY A 74 -31.07 16.75 1.41
CA GLY A 74 -31.93 16.22 2.46
C GLY A 74 -33.39 16.67 2.30
N PRO A 75 -34.31 16.15 3.13
CA PRO A 75 -35.74 16.48 3.07
C PRO A 75 -36.07 17.96 3.30
N ARG A 76 -35.16 18.72 3.92
CA ARG A 76 -35.36 20.13 4.33
C ARG A 76 -34.30 21.09 3.80
N SER A 77 -33.09 20.60 3.53
CA SER A 77 -31.96 21.41 3.07
C SER A 77 -30.86 20.53 2.48
N THR A 78 -30.04 21.11 1.62
CA THR A 78 -28.77 20.51 1.20
C THR A 78 -27.76 20.58 2.34
N GLU A 79 -27.22 19.44 2.75
CA GLU A 79 -26.22 19.32 3.82
C GLU A 79 -24.87 18.92 3.24
N ARG A 80 -23.77 19.36 3.87
CA ARG A 80 -22.40 19.02 3.46
C ARG A 80 -21.75 18.08 4.45
N PHE A 81 -21.13 17.04 3.91
CA PHE A 81 -20.44 16.02 4.66
C PHE A 81 -19.00 15.86 4.17
N PRO A 82 -18.03 15.69 5.08
CA PRO A 82 -16.67 15.34 4.71
C PRO A 82 -16.62 13.91 4.17
N ALA A 83 -15.84 13.71 3.11
CA ALA A 83 -15.67 12.45 2.41
C ALA A 83 -14.19 12.19 2.11
N ARG A 84 -13.81 10.92 1.97
CA ARG A 84 -12.45 10.50 1.61
C ARG A 84 -12.47 9.58 0.42
N VAL A 85 -11.40 9.64 -0.38
CA VAL A 85 -11.19 8.70 -1.49
C VAL A 85 -10.92 7.32 -0.93
N VAL A 86 -11.74 6.34 -1.33
CA VAL A 86 -11.56 4.92 -1.01
C VAL A 86 -10.84 4.23 -2.16
N HIS A 87 -11.33 4.43 -3.39
CA HIS A 87 -10.71 3.90 -4.60
C HIS A 87 -10.41 5.02 -5.59
N TRP A 88 -9.22 4.96 -6.19
CA TRP A 88 -8.71 5.96 -7.12
C TRP A 88 -8.22 5.30 -8.40
N ILE A 89 -8.86 5.64 -9.51
CA ILE A 89 -8.45 5.21 -10.84
C ILE A 89 -8.07 6.48 -11.60
N ALA A 90 -6.77 6.73 -11.69
CA ALA A 90 -6.24 7.95 -12.28
C ALA A 90 -6.67 8.12 -13.75
N PRO A 91 -6.86 9.36 -14.22
CA PRO A 91 -6.93 9.66 -15.64
C PRO A 91 -5.65 9.21 -16.34
N ARG A 92 -5.78 8.56 -17.50
CA ARG A 92 -4.63 8.09 -18.29
C ARG A 92 -4.90 8.18 -19.78
N ALA A 93 -3.85 8.42 -20.57
CA ALA A 93 -3.91 8.39 -22.02
C ALA A 93 -4.22 6.96 -22.54
N ARG A 94 -4.58 6.84 -23.82
CA ARG A 94 -4.92 5.54 -24.44
C ARG A 94 -3.77 4.53 -24.42
N ASP A 95 -2.53 4.99 -24.38
CA ASP A 95 -1.31 4.18 -24.26
C ASP A 95 -0.97 3.82 -22.80
N GLY A 96 -1.77 4.28 -21.83
CA GLY A 96 -1.55 4.10 -20.40
C GLY A 96 -0.66 5.15 -19.75
N GLY A 97 -0.14 6.13 -20.51
CA GLY A 97 0.66 7.24 -20.01
C GLY A 97 -0.14 8.35 -19.32
N ALA A 98 0.54 9.42 -18.92
CA ALA A 98 -0.09 10.61 -18.35
C ALA A 98 -0.90 11.38 -19.41
N VAL A 99 -2.06 11.91 -19.01
CA VAL A 99 -2.87 12.81 -19.85
C VAL A 99 -2.14 14.14 -20.01
N ARG A 100 -2.14 14.69 -21.21
CA ARG A 100 -1.47 15.96 -21.55
C ARG A 100 -2.49 17.07 -21.74
N ASP A 101 -2.06 18.31 -21.49
CA ASP A 101 -2.86 19.49 -21.81
C ASP A 101 -3.21 19.52 -23.30
N GLY A 102 -4.51 19.52 -23.58
CA GLY A 102 -5.07 19.48 -24.94
C GLY A 102 -5.59 18.11 -25.39
N ASP A 103 -5.37 17.04 -24.61
CA ASP A 103 -6.00 15.75 -24.88
C ASP A 103 -7.53 15.87 -24.75
N SER A 104 -8.25 15.46 -25.79
CA SER A 104 -9.72 15.52 -25.81
C SER A 104 -10.40 14.34 -25.13
N GLU A 105 -9.66 13.24 -24.95
CA GLU A 105 -10.16 11.94 -24.50
C GLU A 105 -9.12 11.23 -23.62
N TRP A 106 -9.59 10.56 -22.56
CA TRP A 106 -8.76 9.78 -21.64
C TRP A 106 -9.54 8.60 -21.07
N LEU A 107 -8.82 7.70 -20.42
CA LEU A 107 -9.34 6.49 -19.78
C LEU A 107 -9.24 6.59 -18.26
N GLY A 108 -9.95 5.71 -17.55
CA GLY A 108 -9.99 5.71 -16.09
C GLY A 108 -10.84 6.85 -15.56
N ASP A 109 -10.23 7.73 -14.78
CA ASP A 109 -10.85 8.93 -14.22
C ASP A 109 -12.07 8.63 -13.34
N LEU A 110 -11.89 7.72 -12.39
CA LEU A 110 -12.92 7.32 -11.43
C LEU A 110 -12.42 7.49 -9.99
N ALA A 111 -13.27 8.03 -9.14
CA ALA A 111 -13.04 8.12 -7.71
C ALA A 111 -14.29 7.65 -6.95
N VAL A 112 -14.10 6.65 -6.08
CA VAL A 112 -15.12 6.24 -5.11
C VAL A 112 -14.82 6.95 -3.80
N LEU A 113 -15.79 7.71 -3.30
CA LEU A 113 -15.69 8.46 -2.05
C LEU A 113 -16.55 7.82 -0.98
N ARG A 114 -16.04 7.69 0.25
CA ARG A 114 -16.82 7.37 1.44
C ARG A 114 -17.20 8.65 2.15
N VAL A 115 -18.50 8.86 2.33
CA VAL A 115 -19.09 10.05 2.93
C VAL A 115 -19.36 9.81 4.40
N ASP A 116 -18.82 10.65 5.29
CA ASP A 116 -19.16 10.59 6.72
C ASP A 116 -20.41 11.40 7.00
N ALA A 117 -21.55 10.81 6.66
CA ALA A 117 -22.87 11.33 6.99
C ALA A 117 -23.54 10.51 8.11
N PRO A 118 -24.46 11.10 8.88
CA PRO A 118 -25.32 10.34 9.78
C PRO A 118 -26.11 9.25 9.05
N LEU A 119 -26.45 8.15 9.72
CA LEU A 119 -27.21 7.05 9.11
C LEU A 119 -28.56 7.53 8.58
N GLY A 120 -28.92 7.03 7.40
CA GLY A 120 -30.15 7.42 6.71
C GLY A 120 -30.10 8.81 6.06
N SER A 121 -28.96 9.52 6.12
CA SER A 121 -28.79 10.80 5.41
C SER A 121 -28.47 10.60 3.93
N ILE A 122 -27.91 9.44 3.56
CA ILE A 122 -27.60 9.07 2.18
C ILE A 122 -28.81 8.28 1.63
N PRO A 123 -29.40 8.71 0.50
CA PRO A 123 -30.47 7.99 -0.17
C PRO A 123 -30.07 6.57 -0.61
N ALA A 124 -31.05 5.73 -0.94
CA ALA A 124 -30.78 4.42 -1.52
C ALA A 124 -29.90 4.51 -2.79
N PRO A 125 -29.03 3.50 -3.02
CA PRO A 125 -28.25 3.39 -4.25
C PRO A 125 -29.13 3.45 -5.49
N VAL A 126 -28.60 4.07 -6.54
CA VAL A 126 -29.32 4.23 -7.79
C VAL A 126 -29.19 2.95 -8.65
N PRO A 127 -30.26 2.45 -9.29
CA PRO A 127 -30.15 1.36 -10.25
C PRO A 127 -29.25 1.75 -11.42
N CYS A 128 -28.49 0.80 -11.95
CA CYS A 128 -27.58 1.03 -13.07
C CYS A 128 -27.78 0.00 -14.18
N ALA A 129 -27.52 0.40 -15.42
CA ALA A 129 -27.67 -0.43 -16.62
C ALA A 129 -26.58 -0.09 -17.65
N ALA A 130 -26.39 -0.96 -18.64
CA ALA A 130 -25.42 -0.70 -19.70
C ALA A 130 -25.85 0.48 -20.60
N MET A 131 -24.87 1.27 -21.05
CA MET A 131 -25.08 2.29 -22.07
C MET A 131 -25.22 1.65 -23.45
N ALA A 132 -26.18 2.13 -24.25
CA ALA A 132 -26.41 1.72 -25.62
C ALA A 132 -26.60 2.93 -26.56
N PRO A 133 -26.12 2.87 -27.82
CA PRO A 133 -26.36 3.92 -28.81
C PRO A 133 -27.85 4.17 -29.01
N GLY A 134 -28.22 5.44 -29.14
CA GLY A 134 -29.59 5.88 -29.35
C GLY A 134 -30.39 6.18 -28.08
N GLN A 135 -29.93 5.71 -26.90
CA GLN A 135 -30.56 5.99 -25.60
C GLN A 135 -30.71 7.51 -25.36
N LYS A 136 -31.87 7.90 -24.82
CA LYS A 136 -32.12 9.27 -24.36
C LYS A 136 -31.72 9.35 -22.90
N VAL A 137 -30.82 10.27 -22.58
CA VAL A 137 -30.29 10.39 -21.23
C VAL A 137 -30.37 11.83 -20.74
N ARG A 138 -30.49 12.00 -19.43
CA ARG A 138 -30.46 13.31 -18.76
C ARG A 138 -29.27 13.39 -17.82
N ALA A 139 -28.58 14.52 -17.85
CA ALA A 139 -27.51 14.86 -16.90
C ALA A 139 -27.91 16.09 -16.06
N TRP A 140 -27.43 16.16 -14.82
CA TRP A 140 -27.65 17.30 -13.92
C TRP A 140 -26.34 17.95 -13.50
N HIS A 141 -26.36 19.26 -13.37
CA HIS A 141 -25.25 20.02 -12.83
C HIS A 141 -25.13 19.79 -11.31
N GLY A 142 -23.91 19.72 -10.80
CA GLY A 142 -23.61 19.51 -9.37
C GLY A 142 -24.05 20.64 -8.45
N SER A 143 -24.75 21.67 -8.94
CA SER A 143 -25.30 22.72 -8.05
C SER A 143 -26.52 22.23 -7.27
N GLY A 144 -27.20 21.17 -7.72
CA GLY A 144 -28.43 20.65 -7.12
C GLY A 144 -29.70 21.38 -7.54
N HIS A 145 -29.61 22.40 -8.41
CA HIS A 145 -30.80 23.13 -8.86
C HIS A 145 -31.59 22.28 -9.87
N GLY A 146 -32.87 22.05 -9.60
CA GLY A 146 -33.71 21.20 -10.45
C GLY A 146 -33.86 21.67 -11.91
N ALA A 147 -33.57 22.94 -12.20
CA ALA A 147 -33.61 23.51 -13.55
C ALA A 147 -32.30 23.35 -14.33
N THR A 148 -31.20 22.91 -13.69
CA THR A 148 -29.88 22.82 -14.32
C THR A 148 -29.61 21.42 -14.86
N PHE A 149 -30.42 20.97 -15.82
CA PHE A 149 -30.29 19.67 -16.48
C PHE A 149 -30.07 19.81 -17.99
N ALA A 150 -29.38 18.82 -18.58
CA ALA A 150 -29.16 18.73 -20.01
C ALA A 150 -29.75 17.42 -20.55
N ASP A 151 -30.61 17.51 -21.57
CA ASP A 151 -31.13 16.37 -22.31
C ASP A 151 -30.16 16.01 -23.44
N LEU A 152 -29.74 14.75 -23.48
CA LEU A 152 -28.73 14.23 -24.40
C LEU A 152 -29.23 12.95 -25.08
N ARG A 153 -28.59 12.60 -26.19
CA ARG A 153 -28.73 11.29 -26.82
C ARG A 153 -27.36 10.64 -26.95
N VAL A 154 -27.25 9.36 -26.62
CA VAL A 154 -26.04 8.57 -26.89
C VAL A 154 -25.88 8.45 -28.39
N ALA A 155 -24.91 9.15 -28.96
CA ALA A 155 -24.68 9.22 -30.40
C ALA A 155 -23.91 7.99 -30.90
N ALA A 156 -22.88 7.59 -30.15
CA ALA A 156 -22.04 6.43 -30.46
C ALA A 156 -21.34 5.90 -29.22
N LEU A 157 -20.94 4.64 -29.26
CA LEU A 157 -19.98 4.04 -28.34
C LEU A 157 -18.73 3.69 -29.13
N ASP A 158 -17.59 4.26 -28.75
CA ASP A 158 -16.29 3.94 -29.33
C ASP A 158 -15.38 3.37 -28.24
N GLY A 159 -15.37 2.04 -28.12
CA GLY A 159 -14.65 1.33 -27.08
C GLY A 159 -15.05 1.81 -25.67
N PRO A 160 -14.12 2.43 -24.90
CA PRO A 160 -14.38 2.87 -23.54
C PRO A 160 -15.12 4.21 -23.42
N ILE A 161 -15.48 4.87 -24.53
CA ILE A 161 -16.05 6.22 -24.55
C ILE A 161 -17.47 6.20 -25.13
N GLY A 162 -18.41 6.85 -24.44
CA GLY A 162 -19.75 7.12 -24.96
C GLY A 162 -19.90 8.58 -25.38
N TYR A 163 -20.13 8.83 -26.67
CA TYR A 163 -20.37 10.17 -27.19
C TYR A 163 -21.84 10.56 -27.03
N LEU A 164 -22.07 11.79 -26.62
CA LEU A 164 -23.37 12.33 -26.24
C LEU A 164 -23.62 13.62 -27.04
N ASP A 165 -24.70 13.65 -27.80
CA ASP A 165 -25.11 14.84 -28.53
C ASP A 165 -26.33 15.49 -27.84
N GLY A 166 -26.16 16.75 -27.44
CA GLY A 166 -27.23 17.57 -26.85
C GLY A 166 -28.13 18.21 -27.90
N LYS A 167 -29.35 18.55 -27.49
CA LYS A 167 -30.27 19.35 -28.33
C LYS A 167 -29.68 20.75 -28.57
N SER A 168 -29.95 21.32 -29.75
CA SER A 168 -29.54 22.68 -30.11
C SER A 168 -30.19 23.76 -29.23
N THR A 169 -31.32 23.44 -28.59
CA THR A 169 -32.03 24.28 -27.61
C THR A 169 -31.95 23.69 -26.20
N GLY A 170 -32.03 24.54 -25.17
CA GLY A 170 -31.88 24.13 -23.76
C GLY A 170 -30.45 24.29 -23.23
N MET A 171 -30.17 23.75 -22.04
CA MET A 171 -28.82 23.78 -21.44
C MET A 171 -27.87 22.80 -22.12
N ALA A 172 -26.58 23.17 -22.17
CA ALA A 172 -25.49 22.31 -22.64
C ALA A 172 -24.70 21.77 -21.43
N VAL A 173 -24.05 20.63 -21.62
CA VAL A 173 -23.07 20.10 -20.66
C VAL A 173 -21.86 21.04 -20.64
N GLY A 174 -21.43 21.41 -19.44
CA GLY A 174 -20.26 22.26 -19.20
C GLY A 174 -19.61 21.92 -17.86
N PRO A 175 -18.75 22.82 -17.33
CA PRO A 175 -18.18 22.66 -15.98
C PRO A 175 -19.26 22.38 -14.93
N GLY A 176 -18.95 21.51 -13.97
CA GLY A 176 -19.86 21.13 -12.88
C GLY A 176 -20.84 19.99 -13.19
N TYR A 177 -20.92 19.50 -14.44
CA TYR A 177 -21.65 18.28 -14.79
C TYR A 177 -20.82 17.00 -14.63
N SER A 178 -19.50 17.10 -14.74
CA SER A 178 -18.58 15.96 -14.67
C SER A 178 -18.75 15.14 -13.39
N GLY A 179 -18.63 13.82 -13.51
CA GLY A 179 -18.89 12.85 -12.46
C GLY A 179 -20.38 12.58 -12.18
N GLY A 180 -21.29 13.37 -12.77
CA GLY A 180 -22.73 13.21 -12.60
C GLY A 180 -23.34 12.06 -13.41
N PRO A 181 -24.52 11.55 -13.00
CA PRO A 181 -25.18 10.45 -13.68
C PRO A 181 -25.73 10.85 -15.05
N LEU A 182 -25.63 9.91 -15.99
CA LEU A 182 -26.43 9.87 -17.22
C LEU A 182 -27.64 8.98 -16.97
N TRP A 183 -28.79 9.57 -16.69
CA TRP A 183 -30.02 8.84 -16.37
C TRP A 183 -30.84 8.53 -17.60
N SER A 184 -31.17 7.25 -17.80
CA SER A 184 -32.14 6.79 -18.79
C SER A 184 -33.52 6.70 -18.14
N GLU A 185 -34.48 7.50 -18.63
CA GLU A 185 -35.88 7.41 -18.17
C GLU A 185 -36.53 6.08 -18.60
N GLU A 186 -36.10 5.51 -19.73
CA GLU A 186 -36.61 4.25 -20.27
C GLU A 186 -36.17 3.05 -19.41
N ASP A 187 -34.90 3.03 -19.01
CA ASP A 187 -34.34 1.94 -18.20
C ASP A 187 -34.57 2.16 -16.69
N GLY A 188 -34.99 3.36 -16.28
CA GLY A 188 -35.11 3.72 -14.87
C GLY A 188 -33.77 3.59 -14.13
N ALA A 189 -32.65 3.87 -14.81
CA ALA A 189 -31.31 3.55 -14.34
C ALA A 189 -30.25 4.56 -14.83
N VAL A 190 -29.12 4.62 -14.12
CA VAL A 190 -27.91 5.31 -14.56
C VAL A 190 -27.17 4.43 -15.57
N VAL A 191 -26.90 4.98 -16.75
CA VAL A 191 -26.21 4.27 -17.83
C VAL A 191 -24.75 4.70 -18.02
N GLY A 192 -24.29 5.69 -17.27
CA GLY A 192 -22.89 6.13 -17.27
C GLY A 192 -22.67 7.43 -16.50
N LEU A 193 -21.47 7.98 -16.62
CA LEU A 193 -21.06 9.24 -15.99
C LEU A 193 -20.69 10.27 -17.05
N VAL A 194 -21.02 11.55 -16.84
CA VAL A 194 -20.47 12.64 -17.65
C VAL A 194 -18.99 12.80 -17.32
N ALA A 195 -18.10 12.84 -18.33
CA ALA A 195 -16.67 13.07 -18.12
C ALA A 195 -16.26 14.47 -18.55
N ALA A 196 -16.54 14.83 -19.81
CA ALA A 196 -16.17 16.12 -20.36
C ALA A 196 -17.06 16.54 -21.53
N HIS A 197 -16.80 17.75 -22.05
CA HIS A 197 -17.51 18.33 -23.18
C HIS A 197 -16.51 18.90 -24.19
N PHE A 198 -16.89 18.88 -25.46
CA PHE A 198 -16.09 19.51 -26.51
C PHE A 198 -16.48 20.99 -26.59
N MET A 199 -15.56 21.86 -26.18
CA MET A 199 -15.74 23.31 -26.30
C MET A 199 -15.45 23.80 -27.71
N PRO A 200 -16.13 24.87 -28.17
CA PRO A 200 -15.69 25.60 -29.35
C PRO A 200 -14.23 26.05 -29.20
N PRO A 201 -13.44 26.03 -30.29
CA PRO A 201 -12.04 26.42 -30.23
C PRO A 201 -11.87 27.87 -29.76
N CYS A 202 -10.89 28.09 -28.90
CA CYS A 202 -10.44 29.41 -28.47
C CYS A 202 -9.13 29.79 -29.20
N ASP A 203 -8.83 31.08 -29.26
CA ASP A 203 -7.54 31.56 -29.72
C ASP A 203 -6.41 31.22 -28.71
N PRO A 204 -5.13 31.40 -29.08
CA PRO A 204 -4.01 31.11 -28.19
C PRO A 204 -3.97 31.94 -26.89
N GLY A 205 -4.76 33.03 -26.81
CA GLY A 205 -4.96 33.85 -25.62
C GLY A 205 -6.16 33.45 -24.76
N GLY A 206 -6.89 32.39 -25.15
CA GLY A 206 -8.07 31.90 -24.46
C GLY A 206 -9.39 32.61 -24.81
N ALA A 207 -9.39 33.51 -25.81
CA ALA A 207 -10.62 34.16 -26.25
C ALA A 207 -11.41 33.25 -27.22
N PRO A 208 -12.75 33.16 -27.09
CA PRO A 208 -13.56 32.34 -27.99
C PRO A 208 -13.42 32.79 -29.45
N LEU A 209 -13.24 31.86 -30.39
CA LEU A 209 -13.26 32.18 -31.83
C LEU A 209 -14.68 32.60 -32.28
N PRO A 210 -14.81 33.33 -33.41
CA PRO A 210 -16.11 33.73 -33.96
C PRO A 210 -17.07 32.55 -34.12
N ALA A 211 -18.35 32.78 -33.80
CA ALA A 211 -19.38 31.74 -33.84
C ALA A 211 -19.51 31.15 -35.26
N SER A 212 -19.29 29.84 -35.38
CA SER A 212 -19.46 29.06 -36.61
C SER A 212 -20.67 28.13 -36.48
N PRO A 213 -21.41 27.85 -37.57
CA PRO A 213 -22.43 26.79 -37.58
C PRO A 213 -21.87 25.41 -37.17
N GLN A 214 -20.57 25.18 -37.35
CA GLN A 214 -19.89 23.96 -36.89
C GLN A 214 -19.76 23.91 -35.35
N HIS A 215 -19.88 25.05 -34.65
CA HIS A 215 -19.90 25.13 -33.18
C HIS A 215 -21.31 24.90 -32.59
N LEU A 216 -22.33 24.62 -33.43
CA LEU A 216 -23.69 24.28 -32.96
C LEU A 216 -23.80 22.85 -32.42
N ILE A 217 -22.81 22.00 -32.71
CA ILE A 217 -22.76 20.62 -32.21
C ILE A 217 -22.38 20.66 -30.73
N ARG A 218 -23.37 20.44 -29.86
CA ARG A 218 -23.19 20.31 -28.40
C ARG A 218 -22.78 18.89 -28.05
N ARG A 219 -21.56 18.52 -28.45
CA ARG A 219 -21.00 17.19 -28.17
C ARG A 219 -20.33 17.17 -26.81
N SER A 220 -20.65 16.13 -26.06
CA SER A 220 -19.97 15.75 -24.83
C SER A 220 -19.64 14.28 -24.87
N TRP A 221 -18.90 13.80 -23.89
CA TRP A 221 -18.66 12.37 -23.74
C TRP A 221 -18.70 11.96 -22.28
N GLY A 222 -19.00 10.68 -22.09
CA GLY A 222 -19.13 10.06 -20.79
C GLY A 222 -18.45 8.70 -20.73
N ILE A 223 -18.32 8.21 -19.50
CA ILE A 223 -17.83 6.87 -19.20
C ILE A 223 -19.04 5.95 -19.16
N PRO A 224 -19.16 4.97 -20.09
CA PRO A 224 -20.25 4.02 -20.09
C PRO A 224 -20.28 3.18 -18.80
N TRP A 225 -21.46 2.82 -18.30
CA TRP A 225 -21.56 2.08 -17.05
C TRP A 225 -20.83 0.72 -17.11
N GLN A 226 -20.91 0.01 -18.22
CA GLN A 226 -20.15 -1.23 -18.44
C GLN A 226 -18.62 -1.04 -18.30
N ARG A 227 -18.10 0.17 -18.55
CA ARG A 227 -16.69 0.50 -18.31
C ARG A 227 -16.43 0.79 -16.84
N VAL A 228 -17.32 1.53 -16.18
CA VAL A 228 -17.29 1.75 -14.72
C VAL A 228 -17.24 0.40 -14.00
N GLU A 229 -18.10 -0.54 -14.40
CA GLU A 229 -18.13 -1.89 -13.83
C GLU A 229 -16.82 -2.64 -14.04
N ALA A 230 -16.29 -2.63 -15.26
CA ALA A 230 -15.03 -3.31 -15.56
C ALA A 230 -13.84 -2.78 -14.74
N GLU A 231 -13.80 -1.48 -14.48
CA GLU A 231 -12.76 -0.81 -13.70
C GLU A 231 -12.92 -1.01 -12.18
N LEU A 232 -14.16 -1.07 -11.69
CA LEU A 232 -14.44 -1.19 -10.25
C LEU A 232 -14.58 -2.64 -9.76
N ARG A 233 -14.84 -3.61 -10.65
CA ARG A 233 -14.98 -5.03 -10.30
C ARG A 233 -13.79 -5.60 -9.53
N PRO A 234 -12.51 -5.32 -9.86
CA PRO A 234 -11.36 -5.82 -9.10
C PRO A 234 -11.33 -5.37 -7.63
N PHE A 235 -12.08 -4.32 -7.29
CA PHE A 235 -12.15 -3.74 -5.96
C PHE A 235 -13.39 -4.19 -5.16
N GLY A 236 -14.29 -5.00 -5.75
CA GLY A 236 -15.49 -5.52 -5.07
C GLY A 236 -16.53 -4.46 -4.67
N VAL A 237 -16.40 -3.22 -5.17
CA VAL A 237 -17.24 -2.08 -4.76
C VAL A 237 -18.71 -2.28 -5.16
N LEU A 238 -18.94 -2.96 -6.29
CA LEU A 238 -20.26 -3.12 -6.91
C LEU A 238 -20.99 -4.40 -6.46
N ASP A 239 -20.30 -5.33 -5.79
CA ASP A 239 -20.87 -6.63 -5.38
C ASP A 239 -21.82 -6.52 -4.18
N THR A 240 -21.97 -5.32 -3.61
CA THR A 240 -22.82 -5.06 -2.44
C THR A 240 -24.32 -5.01 -2.76
N GLY A 241 -24.69 -4.84 -4.04
CA GLY A 241 -26.09 -4.74 -4.49
C GLY A 241 -26.65 -6.01 -5.17
N ASP A 242 -25.81 -6.85 -5.76
CA ASP A 242 -26.28 -7.91 -6.67
C ASP A 242 -26.72 -9.21 -5.95
N ARG A 243 -26.47 -9.33 -4.64
CA ARG A 243 -27.08 -10.40 -3.83
C ARG A 243 -28.57 -10.13 -3.50
N GLY A 244 -29.07 -8.93 -3.76
CA GLY A 244 -30.43 -8.51 -3.39
C GLY A 244 -31.47 -8.54 -4.52
N ASN A 245 -31.06 -8.67 -5.79
CA ASN A 245 -31.95 -8.38 -6.93
C ASN A 245 -32.03 -9.48 -8.01
N ALA A 246 -31.58 -10.70 -7.73
CA ALA A 246 -32.03 -11.89 -8.46
C ALA A 246 -33.49 -12.24 -8.08
N GLY A 247 -34.41 -11.32 -8.32
CA GLY A 247 -35.84 -11.56 -8.28
C GLY A 247 -36.28 -12.29 -9.54
N GLY A 248 -36.09 -13.61 -9.58
CA GLY A 248 -36.52 -14.42 -10.71
C GLY A 248 -36.20 -15.91 -10.55
N ALA A 249 -37.11 -16.62 -9.90
CA ALA A 249 -37.23 -18.09 -9.83
C ALA A 249 -36.20 -18.86 -8.96
N GLY A 250 -36.70 -19.38 -7.83
CA GLY A 250 -36.10 -20.50 -7.10
C GLY A 250 -35.55 -20.12 -5.73
N GLY A 251 -36.31 -20.42 -4.68
CA GLY A 251 -35.79 -20.46 -3.32
C GLY A 251 -34.77 -21.58 -3.16
N ALA A 252 -33.51 -21.28 -3.47
CA ALA A 252 -32.40 -22.04 -2.93
C ALA A 252 -32.18 -21.50 -1.51
N GLU A 253 -32.58 -22.27 -0.50
CA GLU A 253 -32.15 -22.04 0.88
C GLU A 253 -30.62 -21.85 0.86
N SER A 254 -30.17 -20.68 1.28
CA SER A 254 -28.75 -20.44 1.51
C SER A 254 -28.28 -21.44 2.56
N ASP A 255 -27.50 -22.43 2.13
CA ASP A 255 -26.93 -23.50 2.96
C ASP A 255 -25.73 -22.99 3.78
N ASP A 256 -25.79 -21.72 4.22
CA ASP A 256 -24.76 -21.12 5.08
C ASP A 256 -24.89 -21.75 6.48
N PRO A 257 -23.87 -22.48 6.98
CA PRO A 257 -23.93 -23.11 8.29
C PRO A 257 -24.14 -22.10 9.44
N ALA A 258 -23.74 -20.84 9.24
CA ALA A 258 -23.99 -19.77 10.20
C ALA A 258 -25.49 -19.47 10.35
N ARG A 259 -26.27 -19.56 9.27
CA ARG A 259 -27.69 -19.23 9.24
C ARG A 259 -28.48 -20.07 10.23
N GLY A 260 -28.30 -21.39 10.21
CA GLY A 260 -28.98 -22.30 11.14
C GLY A 260 -28.65 -22.02 12.61
N MET A 261 -27.38 -21.77 12.91
CA MET A 261 -26.92 -21.41 14.25
C MET A 261 -27.50 -20.05 14.71
N LEU A 262 -27.59 -19.08 13.81
CA LEU A 262 -28.18 -17.77 14.09
C LEU A 262 -29.69 -17.87 14.33
N VAL A 263 -30.43 -18.66 13.55
CA VAL A 263 -31.87 -18.90 13.79
C VAL A 263 -32.08 -19.52 15.18
N MET A 264 -31.29 -20.54 15.55
CA MET A 264 -31.39 -21.15 16.89
C MET A 264 -31.03 -20.16 18.00
N ALA A 265 -29.97 -19.37 17.84
CA ALA A 265 -29.60 -18.34 18.81
C ALA A 265 -30.72 -17.29 18.95
N LEU A 266 -31.26 -16.79 17.84
CA LEU A 266 -32.33 -15.78 17.84
C LEU A 266 -33.61 -16.31 18.51
N ARG A 267 -34.02 -17.56 18.26
CA ARG A 267 -35.20 -18.16 18.91
C ARG A 267 -35.04 -18.24 20.44
N ASN A 268 -33.83 -18.54 20.90
CA ASN A 268 -33.54 -18.64 22.33
C ASN A 268 -33.48 -17.26 23.00
N VAL A 269 -32.88 -16.28 22.34
CA VAL A 269 -32.61 -14.94 22.89
C VAL A 269 -33.84 -14.02 22.78
N LEU A 270 -34.56 -14.10 21.67
CA LEU A 270 -35.68 -13.23 21.30
C LEU A 270 -36.99 -14.03 21.25
N ALA A 271 -37.25 -14.80 22.31
CA ALA A 271 -38.39 -15.74 22.37
C ALA A 271 -39.77 -15.07 22.30
N SER A 272 -39.89 -13.79 22.69
CA SER A 272 -41.15 -13.04 22.59
C SER A 272 -41.23 -12.24 21.28
N PRO A 273 -42.38 -12.28 20.56
CA PRO A 273 -42.60 -11.44 19.37
C PRO A 273 -42.41 -9.94 19.62
N TYR A 274 -42.69 -9.48 20.84
CA TYR A 274 -42.47 -8.09 21.25
C TYR A 274 -40.98 -7.75 21.29
N THR A 275 -40.17 -8.58 21.97
CA THR A 275 -38.72 -8.38 22.07
C THR A 275 -38.03 -8.54 20.72
N LEU A 276 -38.52 -9.45 19.87
CA LEU A 276 -38.06 -9.63 18.50
C LEU A 276 -38.30 -8.37 17.67
N GLY A 277 -39.53 -7.84 17.69
CA GLY A 277 -39.90 -6.65 16.93
C GLY A 277 -39.15 -5.40 17.38
N ASP A 278 -38.98 -5.20 18.70
CA ASP A 278 -38.25 -4.04 19.23
C ASP A 278 -36.76 -4.11 18.88
N THR A 279 -36.15 -5.29 19.05
CA THR A 279 -34.75 -5.52 18.68
C THR A 279 -34.54 -5.35 17.18
N ALA A 280 -35.45 -5.88 16.34
CA ALA A 280 -35.38 -5.75 14.89
C ALA A 280 -35.50 -4.28 14.43
N ARG A 281 -36.41 -3.50 15.02
CA ARG A 281 -36.54 -2.06 14.70
C ARG A 281 -35.30 -1.27 15.13
N ARG A 282 -34.77 -1.57 16.32
CA ARG A 282 -33.54 -0.95 16.79
C ARG A 282 -32.37 -1.30 15.87
N LEU A 283 -32.23 -2.57 15.48
CA LEU A 283 -31.21 -3.01 14.53
C LEU A 283 -31.36 -2.32 13.17
N ALA A 284 -32.58 -2.24 12.64
CA ALA A 284 -32.87 -1.56 11.38
C ALA A 284 -32.40 -0.09 11.43
N HIS A 285 -32.73 0.61 12.51
CA HIS A 285 -32.26 1.98 12.75
C HIS A 285 -30.72 2.08 12.81
N GLU A 286 -30.05 1.19 13.54
CA GLU A 286 -28.58 1.17 13.62
C GLU A 286 -27.91 0.86 12.28
N CYS A 287 -28.53 0.06 11.43
CA CYS A 287 -28.04 -0.25 10.09
C CYS A 287 -28.45 0.80 9.04
N GLY A 288 -29.21 1.84 9.41
CA GLY A 288 -29.66 2.88 8.48
C GLY A 288 -30.65 2.37 7.43
N ILE A 289 -31.51 1.43 7.82
CA ILE A 289 -32.54 0.83 6.95
C ILE A 289 -33.93 1.00 7.57
N GLU A 290 -34.95 0.99 6.72
CA GLU A 290 -36.35 1.14 7.12
C GLU A 290 -36.97 -0.21 7.53
N PRO A 291 -37.70 -0.27 8.66
CA PRO A 291 -38.47 -1.44 9.03
C PRO A 291 -39.71 -1.56 8.14
N GLY A 292 -40.04 -2.78 7.73
CA GLY A 292 -41.16 -3.07 6.82
C GLY A 292 -42.51 -2.97 7.50
N SER A 293 -42.56 -2.97 8.83
CA SER A 293 -43.76 -2.70 9.62
C SER A 293 -43.41 -2.03 10.96
N PRO A 294 -44.18 -1.02 11.40
CA PRO A 294 -44.00 -0.43 12.72
C PRO A 294 -44.47 -1.36 13.86
N VAL A 295 -45.37 -2.31 13.57
CA VAL A 295 -46.05 -3.12 14.59
C VAL A 295 -45.68 -4.60 14.48
N THR A 296 -45.63 -5.14 13.26
CA THR A 296 -45.40 -6.57 13.02
C THR A 296 -43.90 -6.88 13.02
N PRO A 297 -43.41 -7.83 13.85
CA PRO A 297 -42.01 -8.25 13.81
C PRO A 297 -41.67 -9.02 12.52
N PRO A 298 -40.39 -9.09 12.10
CA PRO A 298 -39.97 -9.97 11.01
C PRO A 298 -40.07 -11.44 11.43
N ALA A 299 -40.06 -12.35 10.44
CA ALA A 299 -39.81 -13.76 10.71
C ALA A 299 -38.36 -13.94 11.24
N VAL A 300 -38.12 -14.96 12.08
CA VAL A 300 -36.77 -15.20 12.64
C VAL A 300 -35.78 -15.57 11.54
N GLU A 301 -36.25 -16.30 10.53
CA GLU A 301 -35.49 -16.69 9.35
C GLU A 301 -35.08 -15.45 8.54
N GLU A 302 -36.02 -14.53 8.29
CA GLU A 302 -35.73 -13.26 7.60
C GLU A 302 -34.76 -12.38 8.40
N PHE A 303 -34.84 -12.40 9.74
CA PHE A 303 -33.87 -11.74 10.61
C PHE A 303 -32.48 -12.38 10.46
N ALA A 304 -32.37 -13.72 10.52
CA ALA A 304 -31.10 -14.40 10.32
C ALA A 304 -30.51 -14.12 8.93
N ASP A 305 -31.33 -14.11 7.88
CA ASP A 305 -30.93 -13.76 6.52
C ASP A 305 -30.35 -12.33 6.47
N PHE A 306 -30.91 -11.39 7.23
CA PHE A 306 -30.37 -10.04 7.33
C PHE A 306 -28.99 -10.02 7.99
N LEU A 307 -28.78 -10.82 9.03
CA LEU A 307 -27.49 -10.89 9.73
C LEU A 307 -26.35 -11.45 8.86
N VAL A 308 -26.65 -12.38 7.95
CA VAL A 308 -25.65 -13.00 7.05
C VAL A 308 -25.50 -12.26 5.72
N THR A 309 -26.36 -11.28 5.42
CA THR A 309 -26.31 -10.49 4.17
C THR A 309 -25.82 -9.07 4.38
N HIS A 310 -26.14 -8.44 5.52
CA HIS A 310 -25.75 -7.06 5.77
C HIS A 310 -24.44 -6.99 6.60
N PRO A 311 -23.35 -6.40 6.07
CA PRO A 311 -22.00 -6.50 6.64
C PRO A 311 -21.89 -6.07 8.10
N ARG A 312 -22.69 -5.10 8.55
CA ARG A 312 -22.63 -4.56 9.92
C ARG A 312 -23.82 -4.95 10.82
N ALA A 313 -24.71 -5.84 10.36
CA ALA A 313 -25.92 -6.17 11.11
C ALA A 313 -25.64 -7.06 12.33
N LEU A 314 -24.82 -8.09 12.18
CA LEU A 314 -24.40 -8.92 13.31
C LEU A 314 -23.68 -8.14 14.42
N PRO A 315 -22.63 -7.33 14.16
CA PRO A 315 -21.98 -6.58 15.22
C PRO A 315 -22.90 -5.56 15.89
N ALA A 316 -23.84 -4.96 15.16
CA ALA A 316 -24.88 -4.09 15.73
C ALA A 316 -25.84 -4.84 16.66
N LEU A 317 -26.26 -6.06 16.28
CA LEU A 317 -27.08 -6.90 17.15
C LEU A 317 -26.33 -7.29 18.43
N VAL A 318 -25.04 -7.64 18.31
CA VAL A 318 -24.18 -7.93 19.47
C VAL A 318 -24.06 -6.70 20.39
N GLU A 319 -23.92 -5.50 19.84
CA GLU A 319 -23.92 -4.24 20.62
C GLU A 319 -25.23 -4.04 21.40
N ILE A 320 -26.37 -4.36 20.78
CA ILE A 320 -27.70 -4.24 21.39
C ILE A 320 -27.88 -5.23 22.56
N LEU A 321 -27.36 -6.45 22.41
CA LEU A 321 -27.59 -7.56 23.34
C LEU A 321 -26.54 -7.64 24.46
N ARG A 322 -25.27 -7.33 24.19
CA ARG A 322 -24.15 -7.51 25.14
C ARG A 322 -24.44 -6.94 26.55
N PRO A 323 -25.03 -5.74 26.74
CA PRO A 323 -25.30 -5.22 28.09
C PRO A 323 -26.36 -6.00 28.87
N ARG A 324 -27.25 -6.74 28.18
CA ARG A 324 -28.38 -7.47 28.78
C ARG A 324 -28.09 -8.95 28.92
N ASP A 325 -27.41 -9.54 27.95
CA ASP A 325 -27.12 -10.96 27.89
C ASP A 325 -25.76 -11.22 27.19
N PRO A 326 -24.65 -11.17 27.95
CA PRO A 326 -23.32 -11.41 27.41
C PRO A 326 -23.14 -12.81 26.81
N GLY A 327 -23.73 -13.84 27.43
CA GLY A 327 -23.55 -15.23 26.99
C GLY A 327 -24.25 -15.54 25.66
N SER A 328 -25.35 -14.86 25.38
CA SER A 328 -26.00 -14.92 24.07
C SER A 328 -25.27 -14.12 23.00
N ALA A 329 -24.71 -12.95 23.37
CA ALA A 329 -23.85 -12.19 22.49
C ALA A 329 -22.61 -13.00 22.06
N ASP A 330 -21.99 -13.77 22.97
CA ASP A 330 -20.86 -14.64 22.64
C ASP A 330 -21.25 -15.75 21.65
N ARG A 331 -22.42 -16.37 21.84
CA ARG A 331 -22.95 -17.38 20.90
C ARG A 331 -23.18 -16.81 19.49
N LEU A 332 -23.72 -15.59 19.40
CA LEU A 332 -23.89 -14.89 18.11
C LEU A 332 -22.55 -14.56 17.46
N LEU A 333 -21.54 -14.13 18.24
CA LEU A 333 -20.20 -13.89 17.74
C LEU A 333 -19.53 -15.16 17.22
N VAL A 334 -19.73 -16.30 17.88
CA VAL A 334 -19.23 -17.60 17.41
C VAL A 334 -19.90 -18.00 16.10
N ALA A 335 -21.24 -17.89 16.01
CA ALA A 335 -21.97 -18.18 14.79
C ALA A 335 -21.54 -17.28 13.62
N GLY A 336 -21.29 -15.99 13.89
CA GLY A 336 -20.83 -15.03 12.90
C GLY A 336 -19.47 -15.33 12.28
N ARG A 337 -18.59 -16.05 12.98
CA ARG A 337 -17.27 -16.45 12.45
C ARG A 337 -17.36 -17.53 11.38
N LEU A 338 -18.53 -18.14 11.18
CA LEU A 338 -18.75 -19.17 10.17
C LEU A 338 -19.20 -18.59 8.82
N THR A 339 -19.35 -17.26 8.72
CA THR A 339 -19.77 -16.56 7.50
C THR A 339 -18.79 -15.41 7.20
N ASP A 340 -18.54 -15.16 5.92
CA ASP A 340 -17.56 -14.16 5.47
C ASP A 340 -18.17 -12.75 5.32
N THR A 341 -19.50 -12.62 5.45
CA THR A 341 -20.19 -11.35 5.24
C THR A 341 -20.00 -10.33 6.38
N PRO A 342 -20.11 -10.72 7.68
CA PRO A 342 -20.05 -9.75 8.76
C PRO A 342 -18.66 -9.15 8.96
N LEU A 343 -18.59 -7.83 8.96
CA LEU A 343 -17.42 -7.06 9.39
C LEU A 343 -17.36 -6.98 10.92
N LEU A 344 -16.18 -6.65 11.44
CA LEU A 344 -15.91 -6.59 12.87
C LEU A 344 -16.73 -5.51 13.59
N LEU A 345 -16.80 -4.30 13.03
CA LEU A 345 -17.30 -3.12 13.73
C LEU A 345 -18.80 -2.91 13.52
N ALA A 346 -19.49 -2.55 14.60
CA ALA A 346 -20.85 -2.04 14.53
C ALA A 346 -20.87 -0.67 13.82
N PRO A 347 -22.00 -0.24 13.22
CA PRO A 347 -22.10 1.02 12.48
C PRO A 347 -21.63 2.25 13.29
N ARG A 348 -21.93 2.29 14.59
CA ARG A 348 -21.50 3.36 15.50
C ARG A 348 -19.99 3.34 15.75
N GLU A 349 -19.43 2.17 15.99
CA GLU A 349 -18.00 1.98 16.23
C GLU A 349 -17.17 2.35 15.00
N HIS A 350 -17.61 1.93 13.81
CA HIS A 350 -17.00 2.27 12.53
C HIS A 350 -16.97 3.79 12.33
N ARG A 351 -18.12 4.46 12.47
CA ARG A 351 -18.19 5.93 12.36
C ARG A 351 -17.29 6.61 13.38
N ARG A 352 -17.32 6.13 14.64
CA ARG A 352 -16.51 6.69 15.71
C ARG A 352 -15.01 6.54 15.44
N LEU A 353 -14.57 5.40 14.89
CA LEU A 353 -13.18 5.19 14.51
C LEU A 353 -12.73 6.24 13.50
N HIS A 354 -13.49 6.42 12.41
CA HIS A 354 -13.16 7.42 11.39
C HIS A 354 -13.17 8.85 11.95
N GLN A 355 -14.09 9.18 12.84
CA GLN A 355 -14.13 10.48 13.52
C GLN A 355 -12.91 10.72 14.42
N VAL A 356 -12.46 9.70 15.15
CA VAL A 356 -11.27 9.81 16.01
C VAL A 356 -10.01 9.89 15.14
N LEU A 357 -9.87 9.04 14.12
CA LEU A 357 -8.72 9.05 13.21
C LEU A 357 -8.57 10.38 12.48
N ARG A 358 -9.66 11.03 12.04
CA ARG A 358 -9.59 12.37 11.43
C ARG A 358 -8.98 13.46 12.33
N ARG A 359 -9.01 13.26 13.64
CA ARG A 359 -8.44 14.21 14.61
C ARG A 359 -6.98 13.88 14.97
N VAL A 360 -6.44 12.80 14.43
CA VAL A 360 -5.03 12.42 14.56
C VAL A 360 -4.22 13.27 13.60
N GLU A 361 -3.04 13.71 14.04
CA GLU A 361 -2.15 14.54 13.24
C GLU A 361 -1.66 13.79 11.99
N ARG A 362 -1.60 14.50 10.85
CA ARG A 362 -1.17 13.92 9.57
C ARG A 362 0.16 13.16 9.63
N PRO A 363 1.22 13.66 10.32
CA PRO A 363 2.48 12.92 10.44
C PRO A 363 2.33 11.58 11.17
N VAL A 364 1.38 11.46 12.11
CA VAL A 364 1.11 10.19 12.81
C VAL A 364 0.32 9.24 11.91
N LEU A 365 -0.71 9.73 11.22
CA LEU A 365 -1.50 8.91 10.29
C LEU A 365 -0.69 8.46 9.07
N ALA A 366 0.30 9.23 8.62
CA ALA A 366 1.21 8.81 7.55
C ALA A 366 1.97 7.52 7.91
N ARG A 367 2.10 7.22 9.20
CA ARG A 367 2.73 6.00 9.74
C ARG A 367 1.75 4.85 9.92
N PHE A 368 0.50 4.99 9.47
CA PHE A 368 -0.49 3.91 9.53
C PHE A 368 -0.01 2.60 8.89
N PRO A 369 0.64 2.60 7.70
CA PRO A 369 1.20 1.37 7.14
C PRO A 369 2.28 0.72 8.01
N GLU A 370 3.07 1.51 8.76
CA GLU A 370 4.05 1.00 9.72
C GLU A 370 3.37 0.29 10.88
N ALA A 371 2.36 0.95 11.46
CA ALA A 371 1.56 0.40 12.55
C ALA A 371 0.86 -0.90 12.11
N VAL A 372 0.34 -0.96 10.88
CA VAL A 372 -0.23 -2.17 10.29
C VAL A 372 0.79 -3.29 10.27
N ARG A 373 1.94 -3.11 9.59
CA ARG A 373 2.93 -4.19 9.47
C ARG A 373 3.46 -4.68 10.81
N GLU A 374 3.69 -3.76 11.74
CA GLU A 374 4.18 -4.09 13.07
C GLU A 374 3.13 -4.82 13.91
N ALA A 375 1.89 -4.33 13.89
CA ALA A 375 0.78 -4.99 14.55
C ALA A 375 0.33 -6.26 13.84
N THR A 376 0.71 -6.51 12.58
CA THR A 376 0.29 -7.71 11.82
C THR A 376 1.47 -8.57 11.39
N LYS A 377 2.63 -8.53 12.06
CA LYS A 377 3.83 -9.33 11.71
C LYS A 377 3.58 -10.83 11.44
N ARG A 378 2.49 -11.39 11.95
CA ARG A 378 2.09 -12.79 11.81
C ARG A 378 0.96 -13.03 10.79
N VAL A 379 0.48 -11.98 10.13
CA VAL A 379 -0.65 -11.97 9.19
C VAL A 379 -0.24 -11.18 7.95
N ALA A 380 -0.27 -11.81 6.78
CA ALA A 380 0.05 -11.12 5.53
C ALA A 380 -1.04 -10.09 5.21
N VAL A 381 -0.68 -8.80 5.23
CA VAL A 381 -1.54 -7.70 4.76
C VAL A 381 -0.88 -7.11 3.52
N PRO A 382 -1.44 -7.29 2.32
CA PRO A 382 -0.98 -6.55 1.14
C PRO A 382 -1.21 -5.06 1.38
N ALA A 383 -0.16 -4.25 1.28
CA ALA A 383 -0.15 -2.88 1.81
C ALA A 383 0.14 -1.77 0.77
N ASP A 384 0.34 -2.11 -0.50
CA ASP A 384 0.87 -1.14 -1.46
C ASP A 384 -0.22 -0.48 -2.29
N GLY A 385 -0.36 0.84 -2.14
CA GLY A 385 -1.23 1.69 -2.97
C GLY A 385 -2.64 1.95 -2.42
N ASP A 386 -3.07 1.21 -1.40
CA ASP A 386 -4.41 1.34 -0.82
C ASP A 386 -4.60 2.61 0.04
N THR A 387 -5.84 3.08 0.12
CA THR A 387 -6.25 4.21 0.96
C THR A 387 -6.45 3.76 2.41
N LEU A 388 -6.46 4.71 3.36
CA LEU A 388 -6.67 4.40 4.78
C LEU A 388 -7.96 3.60 5.01
N ASP A 389 -9.06 4.00 4.36
CA ASP A 389 -10.37 3.34 4.47
C ASP A 389 -10.34 1.89 3.95
N VAL A 390 -9.67 1.62 2.83
CA VAL A 390 -9.51 0.25 2.30
C VAL A 390 -8.72 -0.62 3.27
N VAL A 391 -7.64 -0.09 3.85
CA VAL A 391 -6.84 -0.85 4.82
C VAL A 391 -7.66 -1.12 6.08
N LEU A 392 -8.47 -0.17 6.55
CA LEU A 392 -9.36 -0.37 7.69
C LEU A 392 -10.40 -1.48 7.43
N ASP A 393 -11.08 -1.45 6.28
CA ASP A 393 -12.05 -2.47 5.91
C ASP A 393 -11.42 -3.87 5.86
N ARG A 394 -10.19 -3.99 5.33
CA ARG A 394 -9.44 -5.26 5.34
C ARG A 394 -9.06 -5.68 6.76
N LEU A 395 -8.65 -4.76 7.62
CA LEU A 395 -8.32 -5.09 9.01
C LEU A 395 -9.53 -5.59 9.80
N GLU A 396 -10.75 -5.21 9.41
CA GLU A 396 -12.00 -5.74 9.99
C GLU A 396 -12.25 -7.21 9.62
N THR A 397 -11.74 -7.70 8.48
CA THR A 397 -11.92 -9.10 8.05
C THR A 397 -10.84 -10.04 8.60
N LEU A 398 -9.75 -9.49 9.13
CA LEU A 398 -8.62 -10.28 9.60
C LEU A 398 -8.85 -10.82 11.03
N PRO A 399 -8.58 -12.11 11.27
CA PRO A 399 -8.67 -12.69 12.60
C PRO A 399 -7.57 -12.12 13.52
N GLY A 400 -7.81 -12.20 14.83
CA GLY A 400 -6.79 -11.91 15.83
C GLY A 400 -5.71 -12.98 15.92
N ASP A 401 -4.50 -12.61 16.35
CA ASP A 401 -3.44 -13.54 16.74
C ASP A 401 -3.35 -13.68 18.28
N GLY A 402 -2.60 -14.68 18.72
CA GLY A 402 -2.38 -14.98 20.14
C GLY A 402 -2.85 -16.38 20.53
N HIS A 403 -2.03 -17.07 21.33
CA HIS A 403 -2.46 -18.22 22.10
C HIS A 403 -3.12 -17.68 23.37
N SER A 404 -4.44 -17.77 23.48
CA SER A 404 -5.03 -17.93 24.79
C SER A 404 -5.03 -19.43 25.06
N ASP A 405 -4.29 -19.89 26.06
CA ASP A 405 -4.30 -21.30 26.47
C ASP A 405 -5.73 -21.77 26.85
N ASP A 406 -6.61 -20.83 27.18
CA ASP A 406 -8.02 -21.06 27.56
C ASP A 406 -9.03 -20.97 26.40
N GLY A 407 -8.58 -20.82 25.14
CA GLY A 407 -9.49 -20.72 23.98
C GLY A 407 -10.38 -19.45 23.94
N GLY A 408 -10.06 -18.42 24.73
CA GLY A 408 -10.76 -17.14 24.77
C GLY A 408 -10.68 -16.30 23.48
N PRO A 409 -11.51 -15.25 23.36
CA PRO A 409 -11.52 -14.39 22.17
C PRO A 409 -10.20 -13.63 22.00
N ARG A 410 -9.60 -13.79 20.81
CA ARG A 410 -8.33 -13.13 20.42
C ARG A 410 -8.54 -11.65 20.12
N VAL A 411 -7.50 -10.84 20.29
CA VAL A 411 -7.53 -9.41 19.95
C VAL A 411 -7.45 -9.25 18.42
N PRO A 412 -8.47 -8.68 17.75
CA PRO A 412 -8.47 -8.50 16.30
C PRO A 412 -7.32 -7.63 15.80
N ALA A 413 -6.90 -7.85 14.56
CA ALA A 413 -5.82 -7.09 13.92
C ALA A 413 -6.08 -5.58 13.98
N LEU A 414 -7.31 -5.15 13.66
CA LEU A 414 -7.71 -3.74 13.71
C LEU A 414 -7.44 -3.07 15.07
N LEU A 415 -7.83 -3.71 16.18
CA LEU A 415 -7.63 -3.15 17.52
C LEU A 415 -6.14 -2.98 17.82
N ARG A 416 -5.31 -3.93 17.40
CA ARG A 416 -3.86 -3.84 17.57
C ARG A 416 -3.28 -2.66 16.79
N VAL A 417 -3.63 -2.52 15.51
CA VAL A 417 -3.19 -1.39 14.69
C VAL A 417 -3.57 -0.06 15.32
N VAL A 418 -4.80 0.05 15.83
CA VAL A 418 -5.26 1.27 16.50
C VAL A 418 -4.47 1.55 17.79
N GLU A 419 -4.08 0.54 18.57
CA GLU A 419 -3.21 0.73 19.74
C GLU A 419 -1.79 1.18 19.35
N TYR A 420 -1.25 0.71 18.23
CA TYR A 420 0.04 1.18 17.69
C TYR A 420 -0.05 2.66 17.27
N ILE A 421 -1.14 3.07 16.62
CA ILE A 421 -1.38 4.48 16.30
C ILE A 421 -1.58 5.31 17.57
N ALA A 422 -2.31 4.79 18.55
CA ALA A 422 -2.49 5.46 19.84
C ALA A 422 -1.17 5.66 20.59
N ALA A 423 -0.21 4.73 20.49
CA ALA A 423 1.10 4.84 21.13
C ALA A 423 1.95 5.99 20.57
N LEU A 424 1.72 6.38 19.31
CA LEU A 424 2.35 7.52 18.65
C LEU A 424 1.65 8.85 18.96
N CYS A 425 0.41 8.83 19.41
CA CYS A 425 -0.37 10.04 19.67
C CYS A 425 -0.03 10.68 21.02
N PRO A 426 0.00 12.03 21.10
CA PRO A 426 -0.05 12.73 22.39
C PRO A 426 -1.45 12.64 23.03
N GLN A 427 -1.56 13.05 24.29
CA GLN A 427 -2.86 13.28 24.92
C GLN A 427 -3.50 14.56 24.34
N PRO A 428 -4.85 14.63 24.23
CA PRO A 428 -5.85 13.62 24.62
C PRO A 428 -6.13 12.55 23.54
N ARG A 429 -5.54 12.65 22.35
CA ARG A 429 -5.84 11.76 21.21
C ARG A 429 -5.55 10.29 21.49
N LYS A 430 -4.48 10.01 22.23
CA LYS A 430 -4.18 8.67 22.73
C LYS A 430 -5.33 8.10 23.58
N ALA A 431 -5.94 8.91 24.45
CA ALA A 431 -7.09 8.48 25.25
C ALA A 431 -8.34 8.25 24.41
N ASP A 432 -8.62 9.12 23.41
CA ASP A 432 -9.76 8.94 22.49
C ASP A 432 -9.71 7.60 21.75
N LEU A 433 -8.53 7.23 21.21
CA LEU A 433 -8.32 5.96 20.51
C LEU A 433 -8.44 4.76 21.46
N ARG A 434 -7.86 4.86 22.67
CA ARG A 434 -7.95 3.78 23.68
C ARG A 434 -9.36 3.55 24.17
N LEU A 435 -10.13 4.62 24.41
CA LEU A 435 -11.54 4.52 24.80
C LEU A 435 -12.37 3.84 23.71
N TRP A 436 -12.08 4.14 22.44
CA TRP A 436 -12.68 3.42 21.32
C TRP A 436 -12.31 1.93 21.34
N SER A 437 -11.02 1.59 21.48
CA SER A 437 -10.57 0.19 21.55
C SER A 437 -11.19 -0.56 22.73
N ASP A 438 -11.29 0.07 23.90
CA ASP A 438 -11.90 -0.51 25.11
C ASP A 438 -13.40 -0.80 24.89
N ALA A 439 -14.12 0.10 24.23
CA ALA A 439 -15.54 -0.10 23.91
C ALA A 439 -15.75 -1.30 22.96
N VAL A 440 -14.96 -1.39 21.89
CA VAL A 440 -15.02 -2.51 20.93
C VAL A 440 -14.62 -3.82 21.61
N ALA A 441 -13.53 -3.81 22.41
CA ALA A 441 -13.09 -4.98 23.15
C ALA A 441 -14.15 -5.48 24.15
N GLY A 442 -14.82 -4.57 24.86
CA GLY A 442 -15.94 -4.89 25.74
C GLY A 442 -17.13 -5.51 24.99
N ARG A 443 -17.48 -4.98 23.82
CA ARG A 443 -18.51 -5.58 22.96
C ARG A 443 -18.10 -6.96 22.46
N LEU A 444 -16.83 -7.20 22.16
CA LEU A 444 -16.33 -8.49 21.71
C LEU A 444 -16.04 -9.49 22.83
N GLY A 445 -16.19 -9.08 24.10
CA GLY A 445 -15.94 -9.95 25.26
C GLY A 445 -14.45 -10.24 25.47
N ILE A 446 -13.58 -9.38 24.92
CA ILE A 446 -12.13 -9.52 25.02
C ILE A 446 -11.69 -9.07 26.42
N PRO A 447 -10.94 -9.91 27.16
CA PRO A 447 -10.44 -9.53 28.47
C PRO A 447 -9.52 -8.30 28.40
N ALA A 448 -9.69 -7.36 29.34
CA ALA A 448 -8.86 -6.15 29.40
C ALA A 448 -7.35 -6.46 29.52
N ALA A 449 -6.99 -7.61 30.09
CA ALA A 449 -5.59 -8.06 30.17
C ALA A 449 -4.98 -8.31 28.80
N ALA A 450 -5.72 -8.93 27.87
CA ALA A 450 -5.23 -9.20 26.51
C ALA A 450 -4.98 -7.90 25.74
N LEU A 451 -5.84 -6.89 25.90
CA LEU A 451 -5.63 -5.58 25.28
C LEU A 451 -4.45 -4.82 25.91
N ARG A 452 -4.23 -4.95 27.22
CA ARG A 452 -3.07 -4.35 27.91
C ARG A 452 -1.73 -4.89 27.42
N GLU A 453 -1.65 -6.18 27.13
CA GLU A 453 -0.44 -6.79 26.56
C GLU A 453 -0.08 -6.14 25.22
N ARG A 454 -1.07 -6.00 24.32
CA ARG A 454 -0.89 -5.35 23.01
C ARG A 454 -0.54 -3.86 23.13
N ARG A 455 -1.03 -3.17 24.17
CA ARG A 455 -0.63 -1.80 24.50
C ARG A 455 0.83 -1.70 24.91
N SER A 456 1.34 -2.68 25.66
CA SER A 456 2.76 -2.76 26.01
C SER A 456 3.62 -2.91 24.76
N ASP A 457 3.26 -3.86 23.88
CA ASP A 457 3.96 -4.08 22.60
C ASP A 457 4.03 -2.79 21.75
N ALA A 458 2.90 -2.06 21.68
CA ALA A 458 2.80 -0.79 20.96
C ALA A 458 3.67 0.32 21.58
N GLU A 459 3.74 0.40 22.91
CA GLU A 459 4.57 1.38 23.62
C GLU A 459 6.06 1.07 23.49
N ASP A 460 6.45 -0.21 23.52
CA ASP A 460 7.82 -0.67 23.27
C ASP A 460 8.26 -0.29 21.86
N TRP A 461 7.40 -0.55 20.87
CA TRP A 461 7.62 -0.12 19.49
C TRP A 461 7.76 1.40 19.35
N ALA A 462 6.86 2.17 19.96
CA ALA A 462 6.93 3.63 19.93
C ALA A 462 8.20 4.18 20.62
N ARG A 463 8.70 3.52 21.67
CA ARG A 463 9.98 3.86 22.32
C ARG A 463 11.17 3.59 21.39
N MET A 464 11.19 2.44 20.71
CA MET A 464 12.23 2.13 19.71
C MET A 464 12.30 3.19 18.61
N LEU A 465 11.16 3.69 18.15
CA LEU A 465 11.09 4.73 17.12
C LEU A 465 11.66 6.09 17.56
N ARG A 466 11.63 6.41 18.85
CA ARG A 466 12.23 7.64 19.40
C ARG A 466 13.75 7.51 19.57
N GLY A 467 14.30 6.29 19.49
CA GLY A 467 15.70 5.97 19.73
C GLY A 467 16.69 6.33 18.62
N GLY A 468 16.26 6.95 17.52
CA GLY A 468 17.16 7.47 16.47
C GLY A 468 16.57 7.38 15.05
N ALA A 469 16.96 8.33 14.19
CA ALA A 469 16.51 8.39 12.80
C ALA A 469 17.00 7.16 12.01
N ARG A 470 16.06 6.33 11.54
CA ARG A 470 16.40 5.19 10.67
C ARG A 470 16.71 5.72 9.28
N ARG A 471 17.97 5.55 8.85
CA ARG A 471 18.39 5.81 7.47
C ARG A 471 17.54 4.98 6.49
N VAL A 472 17.03 5.62 5.43
CA VAL A 472 16.35 4.93 4.32
C VAL A 472 17.28 3.87 3.73
N ARG A 473 16.75 2.67 3.48
CA ARG A 473 17.50 1.52 2.98
C ARG A 473 16.87 0.97 1.72
N VAL A 474 17.68 0.52 0.77
CA VAL A 474 17.25 -0.18 -0.44
C VAL A 474 17.93 -1.54 -0.47
N LEU A 475 17.15 -2.60 -0.35
CA LEU A 475 17.62 -3.98 -0.39
C LEU A 475 17.48 -4.52 -1.81
N ALA A 476 18.56 -5.05 -2.39
CA ALA A 476 18.56 -5.62 -3.73
C ALA A 476 19.10 -7.05 -3.67
N GLN A 477 18.27 -8.04 -4.00
CA GLN A 477 18.75 -9.39 -4.26
C GLN A 477 19.23 -9.47 -5.69
N VAL A 478 20.47 -9.90 -5.87
CA VAL A 478 21.11 -10.04 -7.17
C VAL A 478 21.49 -11.50 -7.38
N THR A 479 20.95 -12.10 -8.43
CA THR A 479 21.32 -13.47 -8.85
C THR A 479 21.84 -13.47 -10.27
N ARG A 480 22.77 -14.37 -10.57
CA ARG A 480 23.37 -14.49 -11.90
C ARG A 480 22.40 -15.22 -12.83
N ALA A 481 22.16 -14.65 -14.01
CA ALA A 481 21.24 -15.20 -15.03
C ALA A 481 21.94 -15.56 -16.35
N GLY A 482 23.28 -15.53 -16.36
CA GLY A 482 24.11 -15.80 -17.53
C GLY A 482 25.40 -14.97 -17.51
N ARG A 483 26.20 -15.04 -18.59
CA ARG A 483 27.44 -14.25 -18.71
C ARG A 483 27.10 -12.77 -18.77
N GLY A 484 27.50 -12.01 -17.75
CA GLY A 484 27.26 -10.56 -17.65
C GLY A 484 25.79 -10.15 -17.50
N ARG A 485 24.92 -11.09 -17.10
CA ARG A 485 23.48 -10.87 -16.92
C ARG A 485 23.04 -11.23 -15.50
N HIS A 486 22.16 -10.40 -14.94
CA HIS A 486 21.71 -10.48 -13.56
C HIS A 486 20.19 -10.35 -13.46
N ARG A 487 19.57 -11.07 -12.53
CA ARG A 487 18.17 -10.84 -12.12
C ARG A 487 18.18 -10.03 -10.83
N LEU A 488 17.23 -9.11 -10.71
CA LEU A 488 17.08 -8.24 -9.55
C LEU A 488 15.70 -8.42 -8.91
N ARG A 489 15.69 -8.47 -7.59
CA ARG A 489 14.50 -8.20 -6.79
C ARG A 489 14.85 -7.08 -5.82
N VAL A 490 14.04 -6.03 -5.78
CA VAL A 490 14.36 -4.81 -5.05
C VAL A 490 13.27 -4.53 -4.02
N TRP A 491 13.68 -4.25 -2.79
CA TRP A 491 12.84 -3.79 -1.71
C TRP A 491 13.36 -2.45 -1.17
N CYS A 492 12.45 -1.61 -0.67
CA CYS A 492 12.77 -0.33 -0.04
C CYS A 492 12.27 -0.32 1.40
N ASP A 493 13.08 0.17 2.30
CA ASP A 493 12.74 0.36 3.70
C ASP A 493 13.03 1.80 4.12
N GLU A 494 11.98 2.61 4.17
CA GLU A 494 12.03 4.01 4.61
C GLU A 494 11.86 4.13 6.14
N GLY A 495 12.30 3.11 6.90
CA GLY A 495 12.02 2.98 8.34
C GLY A 495 10.71 2.25 8.65
N THR A 496 10.02 1.79 7.60
CA THR A 496 8.67 1.27 7.66
C THR A 496 8.58 -0.26 7.47
N GLY A 497 9.71 -0.93 7.18
CA GLY A 497 9.80 -2.33 6.74
C GLY A 497 10.04 -2.44 5.22
N PRO A 498 10.55 -3.59 4.72
CA PRO A 498 10.88 -3.74 3.30
C PRO A 498 9.61 -3.85 2.44
N ARG A 499 9.39 -2.87 1.55
CA ARG A 499 8.34 -2.84 0.51
C ARG A 499 8.93 -3.28 -0.82
N GLN A 500 8.33 -4.22 -1.54
CA GLN A 500 8.88 -4.72 -2.81
C GLN A 500 8.57 -3.73 -3.95
N MET A 501 9.59 -3.26 -4.67
CA MET A 501 9.44 -2.25 -5.74
C MET A 501 9.29 -2.86 -7.13
N SER A 502 9.79 -4.09 -7.33
CA SER A 502 9.80 -4.74 -8.63
C SER A 502 8.98 -6.03 -8.60
N THR A 503 7.92 -6.08 -9.40
CA THR A 503 7.01 -7.22 -9.55
C THR A 503 7.49 -8.23 -10.60
N ASP A 504 8.49 -7.87 -11.42
CA ASP A 504 8.92 -8.72 -12.54
C ASP A 504 10.22 -9.48 -12.21
N SER A 505 10.06 -10.65 -11.59
CA SER A 505 11.18 -11.50 -11.19
C SER A 505 11.88 -12.23 -12.33
N SER A 506 11.44 -12.04 -13.58
CA SER A 506 11.87 -12.85 -14.73
C SER A 506 12.93 -12.18 -15.61
N ALA A 507 13.00 -10.84 -15.64
CA ALA A 507 13.86 -10.09 -16.54
C ALA A 507 15.36 -10.18 -16.20
N ALA A 508 16.20 -10.36 -17.22
CA ALA A 508 17.65 -10.44 -17.09
C ALA A 508 18.35 -9.14 -17.58
N PHE A 509 18.97 -8.42 -16.66
CA PHE A 509 19.60 -7.12 -16.89
C PHE A 509 21.12 -7.25 -17.12
N SER A 510 21.70 -6.36 -17.91
CA SER A 510 23.15 -6.11 -17.86
C SER A 510 23.50 -5.33 -16.58
N ALA A 511 24.78 -5.23 -16.22
CA ALA A 511 25.22 -4.42 -15.07
C ALA A 511 24.71 -2.97 -15.13
N SER A 512 24.80 -2.32 -16.30
CA SER A 512 24.27 -0.96 -16.48
C SER A 512 22.74 -0.90 -16.47
N GLY A 513 22.05 -1.93 -16.97
CA GLY A 513 20.60 -2.02 -16.88
C GLY A 513 20.12 -2.18 -15.43
N ALA A 514 20.84 -3.00 -14.65
CA ALA A 514 20.60 -3.22 -13.24
C ALA A 514 20.85 -1.95 -12.41
N ALA A 515 21.94 -1.23 -12.68
CA ALA A 515 22.22 0.06 -12.05
C ALA A 515 21.11 1.08 -12.34
N ARG A 516 20.64 1.17 -13.59
CA ARG A 516 19.55 2.10 -13.95
C ARG A 516 18.28 1.78 -13.18
N GLU A 517 17.96 0.50 -13.02
CA GLU A 517 16.77 0.08 -12.28
C GLU A 517 16.85 0.42 -10.79
N LEU A 518 18.03 0.23 -10.18
CA LEU A 518 18.28 0.61 -8.79
C LEU A 518 18.28 2.14 -8.59
N LEU A 519 18.89 2.89 -9.50
CA LEU A 519 18.90 4.35 -9.46
C LEU A 519 17.49 4.93 -9.59
N ARG A 520 16.68 4.42 -10.52
CA ARG A 520 15.26 4.81 -10.66
C ARG A 520 14.49 4.62 -9.35
N VAL A 521 14.75 3.52 -8.63
CA VAL A 521 14.17 3.28 -7.30
C VAL A 521 14.71 4.31 -6.29
N LEU A 522 16.02 4.50 -6.23
CA LEU A 522 16.66 5.46 -5.30
C LEU A 522 16.21 6.91 -5.53
N GLU A 523 16.04 7.34 -6.77
CA GLU A 523 15.54 8.67 -7.16
C GLU A 523 14.10 8.89 -6.71
N SER A 524 13.25 7.86 -6.80
CA SER A 524 11.87 7.93 -6.30
C SER A 524 11.77 8.17 -4.79
N LEU A 525 12.85 7.92 -4.04
CA LEU A 525 12.95 8.11 -2.60
C LEU A 525 13.58 9.46 -2.22
N ALA A 526 14.14 10.20 -3.18
CA ALA A 526 15.11 11.28 -2.94
C ALA A 526 14.60 12.72 -2.64
N PRO A 527 13.34 13.01 -2.26
CA PRO A 527 13.02 14.30 -1.64
C PRO A 527 12.63 14.25 -0.14
N SER A 528 12.55 13.05 0.47
CA SER A 528 11.87 12.88 1.78
C SER A 528 12.79 12.85 3.01
N ALA A 529 14.11 12.83 2.85
CA ALA A 529 15.03 12.75 3.98
C ALA A 529 15.26 14.12 4.62
N THR A 530 14.64 14.35 5.79
CA THR A 530 14.79 15.57 6.61
C THR A 530 16.22 15.89 7.04
N ASP A 531 17.18 14.97 6.84
CA ASP A 531 18.55 15.05 7.36
C ASP A 531 19.63 15.02 6.27
N GLY A 532 19.26 15.02 4.98
CA GLY A 532 20.22 15.00 3.86
C GLY A 532 21.08 13.73 3.73
N ALA A 533 20.88 12.73 4.60
CA ALA A 533 21.59 11.46 4.56
C ALA A 533 21.17 10.61 3.35
N ARG A 534 22.15 10.15 2.57
CA ARG A 534 21.93 9.28 1.39
C ARG A 534 21.33 7.93 1.81
N PRO A 535 20.41 7.31 1.06
CA PRO A 535 19.95 5.95 1.35
C PRO A 535 21.09 4.93 1.39
N LEU A 536 20.99 3.92 2.26
CA LEU A 536 21.92 2.77 2.32
C LEU A 536 21.44 1.67 1.36
N VAL A 537 22.31 1.21 0.48
CA VAL A 537 22.03 0.10 -0.44
C VAL A 537 22.57 -1.20 0.16
N GLU A 538 21.70 -2.19 0.33
CA GLU A 538 22.03 -3.51 0.86
C GLU A 538 21.89 -4.55 -0.26
N VAL A 539 22.99 -5.18 -0.67
CA VAL A 539 23.01 -6.13 -1.78
C VAL A 539 23.08 -7.56 -1.23
N LEU A 540 22.04 -8.35 -1.48
CA LEU A 540 22.01 -9.76 -1.12
C LEU A 540 22.60 -10.59 -2.27
N VAL A 541 23.65 -11.34 -1.97
CA VAL A 541 24.35 -12.23 -2.90
C VAL A 541 24.55 -13.61 -2.29
N ASP A 542 24.75 -14.61 -3.16
CA ASP A 542 25.18 -15.94 -2.75
C ASP A 542 26.68 -15.97 -2.45
N ARG A 543 27.16 -17.01 -1.76
CA ARG A 543 28.57 -17.10 -1.32
C ARG A 543 29.59 -16.97 -2.45
N ALA A 544 29.23 -17.39 -3.66
CA ALA A 544 30.12 -17.33 -4.84
C ALA A 544 30.21 -15.92 -5.45
N ASP A 545 29.26 -15.04 -5.13
CA ASP A 545 29.13 -13.72 -5.72
C ASP A 545 29.45 -12.59 -4.71
N LEU A 546 30.08 -12.91 -3.57
CA LEU A 546 30.57 -11.92 -2.59
C LEU A 546 31.46 -10.83 -3.21
N ASN A 547 32.21 -11.18 -4.25
CA ASN A 547 33.10 -10.26 -4.97
C ASN A 547 32.43 -9.59 -6.21
N LEU A 548 31.13 -9.79 -6.45
CA LEU A 548 30.43 -9.15 -7.57
C LEU A 548 30.53 -7.61 -7.45
N PRO A 549 31.00 -6.89 -8.49
CA PRO A 549 31.31 -5.46 -8.39
C PRO A 549 30.08 -4.56 -8.54
N VAL A 550 29.03 -4.83 -7.74
CA VAL A 550 27.78 -4.05 -7.77
C VAL A 550 28.02 -2.58 -7.41
N ASP A 551 28.98 -2.32 -6.53
CA ASP A 551 29.43 -0.98 -6.16
C ASP A 551 30.04 -0.17 -7.32
N GLU A 552 30.47 -0.84 -8.38
CA GLU A 552 31.06 -0.20 -9.57
C GLU A 552 30.12 -0.17 -10.76
N TRP A 553 28.89 -0.69 -10.63
CA TRP A 553 27.92 -0.61 -11.70
C TRP A 553 27.50 0.85 -11.93
N ALA A 554 27.47 1.22 -13.21
CA ALA A 554 27.19 2.57 -13.68
C ALA A 554 26.03 2.54 -14.68
N ALA A 555 25.06 3.42 -14.48
CA ALA A 555 24.07 3.73 -15.51
C ALA A 555 24.55 4.96 -16.26
N GLN A 556 25.00 4.77 -17.51
CA GLN A 556 25.30 5.90 -18.39
C GLN A 556 24.36 5.80 -19.60
N SER A 557 23.44 6.76 -19.72
CA SER A 557 22.62 6.91 -20.92
C SER A 557 23.31 7.86 -21.91
N PRO A 558 23.14 7.67 -23.24
CA PRO A 558 23.71 8.61 -24.22
C PRO A 558 23.20 10.04 -23.95
N GLY A 559 24.10 10.97 -23.65
CA GLY A 559 23.79 12.38 -23.36
C GLY A 559 23.81 12.79 -21.89
N GLU A 560 23.91 11.85 -20.94
CA GLU A 560 24.08 12.17 -19.51
C GLU A 560 25.52 12.57 -19.19
N ILE A 561 25.67 13.68 -18.45
CA ILE A 561 26.98 14.24 -18.07
C ILE A 561 27.58 13.50 -16.85
N VAL A 562 26.75 12.94 -15.97
CA VAL A 562 27.16 12.33 -14.70
C VAL A 562 26.96 10.80 -14.74
N PRO A 563 27.99 9.98 -14.45
CA PRO A 563 27.97 8.54 -14.73
C PRO A 563 27.25 7.61 -13.73
N GLY A 564 26.39 8.09 -12.81
CA GLY A 564 25.45 7.23 -12.06
C GLY A 564 26.08 6.03 -11.33
N VAL A 565 27.22 6.18 -10.64
CA VAL A 565 27.97 5.03 -10.08
C VAL A 565 27.47 4.70 -8.66
N LEU A 566 26.87 3.53 -8.48
CA LEU A 566 26.14 3.16 -7.25
C LEU A 566 26.97 3.33 -5.96
N GLY A 567 28.16 2.73 -5.88
CA GLY A 567 28.99 2.74 -4.68
C GLY A 567 29.71 4.06 -4.40
N VAL A 568 29.65 5.01 -5.33
CA VAL A 568 30.17 6.39 -5.16
C VAL A 568 29.05 7.31 -4.67
N GLU A 569 27.85 7.13 -5.23
CA GLU A 569 26.68 7.96 -4.93
C GLU A 569 25.95 7.53 -3.66
N PHE A 570 26.00 6.26 -3.28
CA PHE A 570 25.28 5.74 -2.12
C PHE A 570 26.17 4.81 -1.31
N PRO A 571 26.04 4.77 0.04
CA PRO A 571 26.65 3.70 0.82
C PRO A 571 26.10 2.36 0.39
N LEU A 572 27.00 1.41 0.16
CA LEU A 572 26.62 0.11 -0.34
C LEU A 572 27.35 -0.98 0.44
N VAL A 573 26.56 -1.88 1.01
CA VAL A 573 27.01 -3.06 1.75
C VAL A 573 26.52 -4.34 1.09
N VAL A 574 27.25 -5.42 1.32
CA VAL A 574 26.92 -6.75 0.80
C VAL A 574 26.50 -7.66 1.95
N HIS A 575 25.51 -8.52 1.71
CA HIS A 575 25.03 -9.51 2.66
C HIS A 575 25.03 -10.89 2.01
N CYS A 576 25.44 -11.90 2.77
CA CYS A 576 25.35 -13.30 2.36
C CYS A 576 24.55 -14.11 3.39
N PRO A 577 23.21 -14.04 3.35
CA PRO A 577 22.36 -14.73 4.32
C PRO A 577 22.44 -16.27 4.20
N GLU A 578 22.94 -16.81 3.08
CA GLU A 578 23.20 -18.23 2.88
C GLU A 578 24.15 -18.79 3.95
N LEU A 579 25.24 -18.09 4.26
CA LEU A 579 26.28 -18.57 5.17
C LEU A 579 25.79 -18.65 6.62
N LEU A 580 25.07 -17.63 7.09
CA LEU A 580 24.47 -17.63 8.42
C LEU A 580 23.38 -18.71 8.55
N ARG A 581 22.52 -18.89 7.53
CA ARG A 581 21.47 -19.93 7.55
C ARG A 581 22.02 -21.34 7.53
N ARG A 582 23.11 -21.61 6.82
CA ARG A 582 23.75 -22.94 6.84
C ARG A 582 24.42 -23.24 8.19
N HIS A 583 24.65 -22.23 9.01
CA HIS A 583 25.40 -22.33 10.26
C HIS A 583 24.64 -21.70 11.44
N GLU A 584 23.36 -22.06 11.59
CA GLU A 584 22.46 -21.51 12.61
C GLU A 584 22.98 -21.64 14.06
N ARG A 585 23.89 -22.59 14.30
CA ARG A 585 24.57 -22.77 15.59
C ARG A 585 25.29 -21.52 16.10
N PHE A 586 25.69 -20.59 15.21
CA PHE A 586 26.37 -19.34 15.58
C PHE A 586 25.43 -18.13 15.69
N LEU A 587 24.11 -18.31 15.56
CA LEU A 587 23.15 -17.21 15.72
C LEU A 587 23.20 -16.54 17.11
N PRO A 588 23.40 -17.27 18.23
CA PRO A 588 23.57 -16.64 19.55
C PRO A 588 24.80 -15.74 19.60
N ASP A 589 25.95 -16.21 19.12
CA ASP A 589 27.22 -15.47 19.11
C ASP A 589 27.13 -14.24 18.20
N TRP A 590 26.50 -14.37 17.04
CA TRP A 590 26.24 -13.26 16.13
C TRP A 590 25.40 -12.16 16.80
N ARG A 591 24.31 -12.53 17.51
CA ARG A 591 23.48 -11.56 18.25
C ARG A 591 24.25 -10.89 19.38
N GLU A 592 25.13 -11.61 20.07
CA GLU A 592 25.97 -11.05 21.12
C GLU A 592 26.99 -10.05 20.55
N ARG A 593 27.71 -10.44 19.49
CA ARG A 593 28.62 -9.54 18.77
C ARG A 593 27.91 -8.30 18.26
N TRP A 594 26.70 -8.44 17.72
CA TRP A 594 25.89 -7.30 17.28
C TRP A 594 25.55 -6.34 18.41
N ARG A 595 25.21 -6.85 19.61
CA ARG A 595 24.98 -5.99 20.79
C ARG A 595 26.22 -5.18 21.18
N GLN A 596 27.41 -5.70 20.91
CA GLN A 596 28.69 -5.08 21.24
C GLN A 596 29.29 -4.27 20.08
N LEU A 597 28.53 -3.96 19.02
CA LEU A 597 29.06 -3.36 17.79
C LEU A 597 29.87 -2.06 18.00
N ASP A 598 29.52 -1.28 19.04
CA ASP A 598 30.20 -0.01 19.37
C ASP A 598 31.45 -0.19 20.24
N SER A 599 31.59 -1.33 20.92
CA SER A 599 32.62 -1.57 21.95
C SER A 599 33.51 -2.78 21.68
N GLY A 600 33.18 -3.62 20.70
CA GLY A 600 33.87 -4.86 20.41
C GLY A 600 35.18 -4.71 19.65
N GLU A 601 35.97 -5.78 19.62
CA GLU A 601 37.31 -5.79 19.01
C GLU A 601 37.25 -5.82 17.47
N THR A 602 38.28 -5.25 16.84
CA THR A 602 38.57 -5.38 15.41
C THR A 602 39.77 -6.31 15.22
N LEU A 603 39.60 -7.38 14.45
CA LEU A 603 40.70 -8.27 14.05
C LEU A 603 41.17 -7.95 12.62
N VAL A 604 42.47 -7.89 12.41
CA VAL A 604 43.07 -7.71 11.08
C VAL A 604 43.77 -9.00 10.67
N VAL A 605 43.40 -9.55 9.52
CA VAL A 605 43.98 -10.78 8.96
C VAL A 605 44.84 -10.40 7.76
N SER A 606 46.16 -10.43 7.94
CA SER A 606 47.13 -10.02 6.90
C SER A 606 48.11 -11.12 6.48
N ASP A 607 48.16 -12.26 7.19
CA ASP A 607 49.09 -13.35 6.85
C ASP A 607 48.53 -14.22 5.70
N PRO A 608 49.11 -14.18 4.50
CA PRO A 608 48.63 -14.96 3.36
C PRO A 608 48.91 -16.46 3.49
N SER A 609 49.78 -16.86 4.42
CA SER A 609 50.16 -18.26 4.67
C SER A 609 49.31 -18.93 5.75
N GLN A 610 48.49 -18.16 6.47
CA GLN A 610 47.60 -18.65 7.51
C GLN A 610 46.52 -19.56 6.88
N ASP A 611 46.41 -20.78 7.41
CA ASP A 611 45.34 -21.70 7.03
C ASP A 611 43.98 -21.07 7.39
N PRO A 612 43.02 -20.95 6.44
CA PRO A 612 41.69 -20.43 6.73
C PRO A 612 41.00 -21.10 7.94
N HIS A 613 41.28 -22.38 8.21
CA HIS A 613 40.75 -23.06 9.39
C HIS A 613 41.33 -22.56 10.72
N GLN A 614 42.52 -21.95 10.74
CA GLN A 614 43.07 -21.32 11.94
C GLN A 614 42.31 -20.06 12.34
N ILE A 615 41.81 -19.30 11.36
CA ILE A 615 40.94 -18.13 11.60
C ILE A 615 39.68 -18.54 12.35
N TYR A 616 39.11 -19.71 12.04
CA TYR A 616 37.98 -20.24 12.78
C TYR A 616 38.31 -20.41 14.27
N TYR A 617 39.43 -21.06 14.61
CA TYR A 617 39.82 -21.28 16.00
C TYR A 617 40.12 -19.96 16.73
N GLU A 618 40.75 -19.01 16.07
CA GLU A 618 41.02 -17.68 16.62
C GLU A 618 39.72 -16.92 16.94
N LEU A 619 38.76 -16.90 16.01
CA LEU A 619 37.47 -16.25 16.22
C LEU A 619 36.62 -16.94 17.29
N MET A 620 36.80 -18.24 17.52
CA MET A 620 36.15 -18.94 18.65
C MET A 620 36.82 -18.61 19.99
N GLY A 621 38.09 -18.22 20.00
CA GLY A 621 38.78 -17.70 21.18
C GLY A 621 38.46 -16.24 21.50
N ARG A 622 37.92 -15.48 20.53
CA ARG A 622 37.58 -14.04 20.65
C ARG A 622 36.10 -13.78 20.34
N LEU A 623 35.24 -13.96 21.33
CA LEU A 623 33.80 -13.82 21.15
C LEU A 623 33.33 -12.37 21.02
N ASP A 624 34.13 -11.40 21.48
CA ASP A 624 33.90 -9.95 21.41
C ASP A 624 34.38 -9.32 20.10
N THR A 625 34.96 -10.09 19.16
CA THR A 625 35.32 -9.59 17.83
C THR A 625 34.06 -9.30 17.00
N VAL A 626 33.82 -8.02 16.72
CA VAL A 626 32.64 -7.55 15.95
C VAL A 626 32.98 -7.18 14.52
N ARG A 627 34.27 -6.95 14.24
CA ARG A 627 34.77 -6.49 12.96
C ARG A 627 36.02 -7.26 12.55
N VAL A 628 36.07 -7.69 11.29
CA VAL A 628 37.28 -8.29 10.69
C VAL A 628 37.68 -7.52 9.43
N SER A 629 38.96 -7.15 9.32
CA SER A 629 39.55 -6.60 8.10
C SER A 629 40.49 -7.62 7.47
N VAL A 630 40.20 -8.04 6.24
CA VAL A 630 40.94 -9.09 5.52
C VAL A 630 41.84 -8.46 4.48
N ASP A 631 43.15 -8.61 4.68
CA ASP A 631 44.23 -8.02 3.91
C ASP A 631 45.17 -9.08 3.34
N VAL A 632 44.60 -10.04 2.60
CA VAL A 632 45.37 -11.12 1.96
C VAL A 632 45.11 -11.16 0.45
N PRO A 633 46.01 -11.76 -0.35
CA PRO A 633 45.83 -11.90 -1.79
C PRO A 633 44.54 -12.64 -2.19
N PRO A 634 44.06 -12.52 -3.45
CA PRO A 634 42.77 -13.05 -3.88
C PRO A 634 42.53 -14.56 -3.64
N GLY A 635 43.58 -15.37 -3.54
CA GLY A 635 43.48 -16.82 -3.31
C GLY A 635 42.82 -17.19 -1.96
N PRO A 636 43.48 -16.97 -0.81
CA PRO A 636 42.94 -17.32 0.50
C PRO A 636 41.81 -16.40 0.98
N ARG A 637 41.72 -15.16 0.44
CA ARG A 637 40.78 -14.12 0.88
C ARG A 637 39.33 -14.58 0.92
N ASP A 638 38.86 -15.20 -0.16
CA ASP A 638 37.44 -15.54 -0.30
C ASP A 638 37.02 -16.61 0.72
N ALA A 639 37.92 -17.55 1.04
CA ALA A 639 37.69 -18.54 2.09
C ALA A 639 37.64 -17.89 3.48
N ILE A 640 38.55 -16.97 3.79
CA ILE A 640 38.60 -16.25 5.08
C ILE A 640 37.34 -15.40 5.27
N VAL A 641 36.92 -14.64 4.24
CA VAL A 641 35.69 -13.84 4.30
C VAL A 641 34.47 -14.73 4.54
N GLN A 642 34.35 -15.86 3.83
CA GLN A 642 33.24 -16.80 4.03
C GLN A 642 33.24 -17.38 5.46
N ILE A 643 34.40 -17.71 6.02
CA ILE A 643 34.53 -18.20 7.40
C ILE A 643 34.07 -17.13 8.40
N CYS A 644 34.50 -15.88 8.23
CA CYS A 644 34.10 -14.77 9.11
C CYS A 644 32.57 -14.59 9.12
N LEU A 645 31.94 -14.57 7.94
CA LEU A 645 30.48 -14.45 7.83
C LEU A 645 29.74 -15.69 8.38
N ALA A 646 30.29 -16.88 8.15
CA ALA A 646 29.76 -18.15 8.64
C ALA A 646 29.72 -18.23 10.17
N VAL A 647 30.75 -17.75 10.86
CA VAL A 647 30.83 -17.75 12.33
C VAL A 647 30.14 -16.56 12.98
N GLY A 648 29.42 -15.74 12.21
CA GLY A 648 28.61 -14.65 12.75
C GLY A 648 29.40 -13.39 13.08
N ILE A 649 30.49 -13.07 12.36
CA ILE A 649 31.10 -11.74 12.43
C ILE A 649 30.18 -10.72 11.75
N PRO A 650 29.71 -9.67 12.46
CA PRO A 650 28.78 -8.72 11.88
C PRO A 650 29.34 -7.84 10.76
N VAL A 651 30.63 -7.47 10.84
CA VAL A 651 31.24 -6.55 9.88
C VAL A 651 32.54 -7.13 9.33
N VAL A 652 32.61 -7.31 8.00
CA VAL A 652 33.83 -7.80 7.33
C VAL A 652 34.20 -6.85 6.20
N VAL A 653 35.44 -6.38 6.19
CA VAL A 653 35.97 -5.47 5.16
C VAL A 653 37.13 -6.15 4.44
N TRP A 654 37.16 -6.11 3.11
CA TRP A 654 38.29 -6.59 2.32
C TRP A 654 38.48 -5.76 1.06
N ASP A 655 39.67 -5.84 0.47
CA ASP A 655 39.95 -5.27 -0.84
C ASP A 655 39.76 -6.34 -1.93
N ARG A 656 38.95 -6.05 -2.97
CA ARG A 656 38.76 -6.92 -4.14
C ARG A 656 40.05 -7.02 -4.98
N GLY A 657 40.91 -6.01 -4.94
CA GLY A 657 42.16 -5.92 -5.69
C GLY A 657 41.96 -5.75 -7.20
N ASP A 658 43.07 -5.63 -7.93
CA ASP A 658 43.12 -5.56 -9.40
C ASP A 658 43.01 -6.96 -10.01
N GLY A 659 41.88 -7.63 -9.78
CA GLY A 659 41.53 -8.86 -10.47
C GLY A 659 41.34 -8.59 -11.97
N THR A 660 42.33 -8.96 -12.76
CA THR A 660 42.39 -8.90 -14.23
C THR A 660 41.16 -9.53 -14.88
N GLU A 661 40.62 -8.82 -15.87
CA GLU A 661 39.82 -9.36 -16.97
C GLU A 661 40.63 -10.39 -17.80
N ALA A 662 40.95 -11.55 -17.23
CA ALA A 662 41.53 -12.67 -17.97
C ALA A 662 40.42 -13.48 -18.68
N SER A 663 39.73 -12.88 -19.65
CA SER A 663 38.89 -13.63 -20.62
C SER A 663 38.58 -12.89 -21.93
N SER A 664 39.39 -11.89 -22.31
CA SER A 664 39.15 -11.14 -23.55
C SER A 664 40.42 -10.63 -24.27
N ARG A 665 41.58 -11.28 -24.13
CA ARG A 665 42.72 -11.09 -25.06
C ARG A 665 43.46 -12.39 -25.32
N ILE A 666 42.91 -13.23 -26.18
CA ILE A 666 43.70 -14.18 -26.97
C ILE A 666 43.61 -13.68 -28.41
N SER A 667 44.71 -13.11 -28.92
CA SER A 667 45.21 -13.27 -30.30
C SER A 667 46.23 -12.18 -30.63
N ALA A 668 47.51 -12.52 -30.56
CA ALA A 668 48.53 -12.08 -31.52
C ALA A 668 49.78 -12.98 -31.36
N PRO A 669 50.29 -13.61 -32.44
CA PRO A 669 51.50 -14.42 -32.36
C PRO A 669 52.73 -13.61 -32.73
N SER A 670 53.81 -13.70 -31.94
CA SER A 670 55.16 -13.37 -32.42
C SER A 670 56.24 -14.04 -31.58
N SER A 671 56.86 -15.07 -32.19
CA SER A 671 58.30 -15.44 -32.23
C SER A 671 59.17 -15.54 -30.95
N PRO A 672 60.22 -16.39 -30.94
CA PRO A 672 60.84 -16.93 -29.72
C PRO A 672 61.88 -16.00 -29.07
N PRO A 673 62.29 -16.26 -27.81
CA PRO A 673 63.10 -15.32 -27.03
C PRO A 673 64.60 -15.49 -27.30
N VAL A 674 65.30 -14.36 -27.27
CA VAL A 674 66.75 -14.29 -27.04
C VAL A 674 66.96 -13.99 -25.56
N SER A 675 67.77 -14.80 -24.89
CA SER A 675 68.15 -14.69 -23.49
C SER A 675 68.73 -13.33 -23.12
N SER A 676 68.26 -12.74 -22.01
CA SER A 676 69.16 -12.04 -21.09
C SER A 676 68.60 -11.99 -19.68
N SER A 677 69.50 -12.34 -18.76
CA SER A 677 69.44 -12.32 -17.31
C SER A 677 69.17 -10.92 -16.74
N ALA A 678 68.24 -10.81 -15.79
CA ALA A 678 68.42 -10.03 -14.56
C ALA A 678 67.18 -10.20 -13.66
N ALA A 679 67.35 -10.90 -12.54
CA ALA A 679 66.41 -10.83 -11.43
C ALA A 679 66.62 -9.52 -10.66
N PRO A 680 65.55 -8.88 -10.15
CA PRO A 680 65.62 -8.16 -8.91
C PRO A 680 64.77 -8.87 -7.87
N THR A 681 65.45 -9.31 -6.82
CA THR A 681 64.89 -9.69 -5.52
C THR A 681 64.08 -8.52 -4.95
N ALA A 682 62.75 -8.59 -5.06
CA ALA A 682 61.84 -7.71 -4.33
C ALA A 682 61.59 -8.30 -2.94
N SER A 683 62.21 -7.69 -1.94
CA SER A 683 61.95 -7.86 -0.53
C SER A 683 60.46 -7.69 -0.22
N THR A 684 59.83 -8.75 0.28
CA THR A 684 58.48 -8.76 0.85
C THR A 684 58.48 -8.00 2.18
N SER A 685 58.25 -6.69 2.14
CA SER A 685 57.73 -5.96 3.29
C SER A 685 56.21 -5.98 3.21
N SER A 686 55.53 -6.72 4.09
CA SER A 686 54.08 -6.74 4.21
C SER A 686 53.57 -5.41 4.80
N THR A 687 53.56 -4.35 4.00
CA THR A 687 52.78 -3.15 4.33
C THR A 687 51.31 -3.45 4.07
N SER A 688 50.48 -3.33 5.11
CA SER A 688 49.04 -3.54 5.00
C SER A 688 48.41 -2.64 3.93
N SER A 689 47.38 -3.16 3.24
CA SER A 689 46.70 -2.40 2.18
C SER A 689 46.19 -1.08 2.70
N HIS A 690 46.19 -0.09 1.80
CA HIS A 690 45.73 1.26 2.13
C HIS A 690 44.27 1.25 2.59
N VAL A 691 43.44 0.37 2.00
CA VAL A 691 42.04 0.17 2.40
C VAL A 691 41.94 -0.18 3.89
N VAL A 692 42.69 -1.19 4.35
CA VAL A 692 42.59 -1.64 5.74
C VAL A 692 43.07 -0.58 6.71
N ARG A 693 44.21 0.06 6.44
CA ARG A 693 44.70 1.19 7.26
C ARG A 693 43.74 2.36 7.32
N HIS A 694 43.08 2.69 6.21
CA HIS A 694 42.11 3.77 6.19
C HIS A 694 40.85 3.41 6.99
N MET A 695 40.37 2.18 6.87
CA MET A 695 39.15 1.74 7.55
C MET A 695 39.38 1.54 9.05
N GLU A 696 40.58 1.22 9.52
CA GLU A 696 40.91 1.12 10.95
C GLU A 696 40.53 2.39 11.73
N GLY A 697 40.69 3.57 11.12
CA GLY A 697 40.33 4.86 11.72
C GLY A 697 38.84 5.22 11.68
N VAL A 698 37.98 4.40 11.05
CA VAL A 698 36.55 4.67 10.90
C VAL A 698 35.75 3.87 11.93
N ALA A 699 34.87 4.55 12.66
CA ALA A 699 33.98 3.90 13.62
C ALA A 699 33.09 2.85 12.94
N THR A 700 32.81 1.72 13.61
CA THR A 700 32.11 0.59 13.00
C THR A 700 30.77 1.01 12.37
N ARG A 701 29.98 1.86 13.02
CA ARG A 701 28.69 2.36 12.49
C ARG A 701 28.83 3.33 11.31
N GLU A 702 29.98 3.95 11.13
CA GLU A 702 30.26 4.91 10.05
C GLU A 702 30.88 4.25 8.82
N LEU A 703 31.25 2.97 8.89
CA LEU A 703 31.90 2.23 7.79
C LEU A 703 31.15 2.29 6.45
N PRO A 704 29.79 2.19 6.38
CA PRO A 704 29.10 2.31 5.10
C PRO A 704 29.37 3.65 4.39
N ASP A 705 29.34 4.76 5.12
CA ASP A 705 29.67 6.08 4.57
C ASP A 705 31.18 6.24 4.33
N GLY A 706 32.02 5.73 5.23
CA GLY A 706 33.47 5.74 5.07
C GLY A 706 33.94 5.02 3.80
N VAL A 707 33.39 3.83 3.51
CA VAL A 707 33.68 3.07 2.29
C VAL A 707 33.18 3.80 1.05
N ARG A 708 32.00 4.42 1.09
CA ARG A 708 31.50 5.27 -0.01
C ARG A 708 32.45 6.43 -0.30
N VAL A 709 32.89 7.15 0.73
CA VAL A 709 33.83 8.27 0.60
C VAL A 709 35.17 7.80 0.04
N TYR A 710 35.67 6.64 0.48
CA TYR A 710 36.87 6.02 -0.08
C TYR A 710 36.73 5.75 -1.58
N ARG A 711 35.64 5.09 -2.00
CA ARG A 711 35.34 4.81 -3.42
C ARG A 711 35.27 6.08 -4.27
N ALA A 712 34.66 7.15 -3.74
CA ALA A 712 34.60 8.44 -4.40
C ALA A 712 36.01 9.05 -4.61
N ASN A 713 36.88 8.98 -3.59
CA ASN A 713 38.26 9.46 -3.71
C ASN A 713 39.08 8.59 -4.68
N ALA A 714 38.90 7.26 -4.66
CA ALA A 714 39.57 6.31 -5.54
C ALA A 714 39.20 6.47 -7.02
N LYS A 715 38.02 7.01 -7.33
CA LYS A 715 37.57 7.33 -8.71
C LYS A 715 37.80 8.79 -9.10
N GLY A 716 38.16 9.65 -8.14
CA GLY A 716 38.36 11.08 -8.34
C GLY A 716 39.81 11.46 -8.63
N LYS A 717 40.12 12.76 -8.52
CA LYS A 717 41.48 13.29 -8.73
C LYS A 717 42.51 12.76 -7.70
N ARG A 718 42.04 12.23 -6.57
CA ARG A 718 42.85 11.64 -5.50
C ARG A 718 43.08 10.14 -5.68
N ALA A 719 42.70 9.55 -6.82
CA ALA A 719 42.86 8.12 -7.08
C ALA A 719 44.24 7.54 -6.73
N PRO A 720 45.38 8.22 -7.00
CA PRO A 720 46.71 7.71 -6.62
C PRO A 720 46.92 7.59 -5.10
N GLU A 721 46.20 8.38 -4.30
CA GLU A 721 46.27 8.36 -2.83
C GLU A 721 45.33 7.30 -2.21
N PHE A 722 44.39 6.76 -2.99
CA PHE A 722 43.36 5.81 -2.51
C PHE A 722 43.36 4.54 -3.39
N PRO A 723 44.45 3.74 -3.39
CA PRO A 723 44.50 2.51 -4.16
C PRO A 723 43.55 1.44 -3.58
N GLY A 724 42.98 0.60 -4.44
CA GLY A 724 42.15 -0.52 -4.01
C GLY A 724 40.64 -0.36 -4.23
N ARG A 725 39.92 -1.44 -4.01
CA ARG A 725 38.48 -1.62 -4.32
C ARG A 725 37.78 -2.25 -3.11
N PRO A 726 37.48 -1.45 -2.06
CA PRO A 726 36.94 -1.97 -0.81
C PRO A 726 35.54 -2.57 -0.99
N VAL A 727 35.31 -3.69 -0.32
CA VAL A 727 34.01 -4.33 -0.15
C VAL A 727 33.70 -4.40 1.35
N LEU A 728 32.46 -4.11 1.70
CA LEU A 728 31.97 -4.12 3.07
C LEU A 728 30.79 -5.09 3.16
N ALA A 729 30.98 -6.18 3.89
CA ALA A 729 29.88 -7.01 4.32
C ALA A 729 29.35 -6.54 5.67
N TRP A 730 28.02 -6.48 5.78
CA TRP A 730 27.32 -5.97 6.96
C TRP A 730 26.20 -6.93 7.32
N ALA A 731 26.12 -7.45 8.54
CA ALA A 731 25.10 -8.41 8.95
C ALA A 731 24.38 -7.94 10.21
N ASP A 732 23.26 -7.24 10.01
CA ASP A 732 22.43 -6.63 11.05
C ASP A 732 21.53 -7.67 11.75
N ALA A 733 21.71 -7.86 13.06
CA ALA A 733 21.00 -8.89 13.83
C ALA A 733 19.62 -8.46 14.34
N ASP A 734 19.35 -7.16 14.36
CA ASP A 734 18.06 -6.62 14.77
C ASP A 734 17.03 -6.65 13.63
N ARG A 735 17.41 -7.20 12.48
CA ARG A 735 16.54 -7.34 11.31
C ARG A 735 16.47 -8.73 10.73
N THR A 736 15.24 -9.13 10.51
CA THR A 736 14.91 -10.24 9.62
C THR A 736 14.97 -9.74 8.18
N VAL A 737 16.04 -10.13 7.47
CA VAL A 737 16.04 -10.07 6.00
C VAL A 737 14.81 -10.87 5.52
N PRO A 738 14.02 -10.39 4.54
CA PRO A 738 12.88 -11.12 4.02
C PRO A 738 13.25 -12.60 3.80
N ARG A 739 12.37 -13.54 4.18
CA ARG A 739 12.57 -14.97 3.90
C ARG A 739 12.50 -15.17 2.39
N LEU A 740 13.62 -14.94 1.73
CA LEU A 740 13.81 -15.20 0.33
C LEU A 740 13.66 -16.69 0.13
N HIS A 741 12.60 -17.11 -0.57
CA HIS A 741 12.52 -18.45 -1.12
C HIS A 741 13.69 -18.60 -2.09
N LEU A 742 14.81 -19.13 -1.61
CA LEU A 742 15.98 -19.50 -2.42
C LEU A 742 15.79 -20.85 -3.13
N THR A 743 14.55 -21.23 -3.36
CA THR A 743 14.19 -22.44 -4.08
C THR A 743 12.94 -22.13 -4.89
N GLU A 744 13.09 -21.99 -6.21
CA GLU A 744 12.02 -22.40 -7.10
C GLU A 744 11.83 -23.91 -6.91
N PRO A 745 10.61 -24.42 -6.70
CA PRO A 745 10.33 -25.85 -6.69
C PRO A 745 10.20 -26.32 -8.15
N GLN A 746 11.30 -26.44 -8.88
CA GLN A 746 11.34 -27.19 -10.14
C GLN A 746 12.72 -27.83 -10.32
N GLU A 747 12.89 -29.02 -9.73
CA GLU A 747 13.75 -30.11 -10.23
C GLU A 747 13.61 -31.29 -9.25
N SER A 748 12.40 -31.85 -9.17
CA SER A 748 12.09 -33.18 -8.61
C SER A 748 10.63 -33.54 -8.95
N ALA A 749 10.33 -33.64 -10.25
CA ALA A 749 9.25 -34.45 -10.84
C ALA A 749 9.38 -34.38 -12.37
#